data_AF-A0A954T057-F1
#
_entry.id   AF-A0A954T057-F1
#
_cell.length_a   1.000
_cell.length_b   1.000
_cell.length_c   1.000
_cell.angle_alpha   90.00
_cell.angle_beta   90.00
_cell.angle_gamma   90.00
#
_symmetry.space_group_name_H-M   'P 1'
#
loop_
_entity.id
_entity.type
_entity.pdbx_description
1 polymer ?
#
loop_
_entity_poly.entity_id
_entity_poly.type
_entity_poly.pdbx_seq_one_letter_code
_entity_poly.pdbx_strand_id
1 'polypeptide(L)'
;MFTSRSFLGQILLSWSCLCICTGGNLLSQDNPTAAPKPVYGPPENIIYIPFEDFEDVFENEDASVVLPYSEYLELWALKAAADGADKKPVEAVITSASYVATIEEDIARIRAELTINVVGKPWVEVPLEFGDAAVGSVDNGDGDVLLRGTGDGTYSLLFKKQGEQTVSLELTARVVTSPDGRQIDFDVPPSAITNFELSVPADDQEVEVRPRLVQLPVEDGENETRVRASLGATKHIAAAWRPRATAQPEMQLLTSVNNRQAFRIADGLIHTDAWLTFDVLRGKLQQVKVSVPPTCRVLDVSASTKVQGWQTEESDDQQVLTIDLLSAVDDEVTVEIHTEQKLDGQTVELGGRSADGALHGVHALDVVRESGQIAISHGDDLTLRITEQAGVVRIEPNEVAKEIRQPGVLAFKYYNPELTLTAAVAEVEPRVTVTQNTSLTIGDDELDLLTELSYTIERAGLFELRIELPDGVIIDDVRSAQLKEYRADDNLLTVLLSERTLGSVEITIEGHLELDEETPELTLPVPEPLNLDRETGTVRLFADDSVEVATDEESLESARPAPAPPHLTRGGARLRAAWQYTNRPVVIPITMTRKPTRLSSSVATSIDVQPTRTRVTTLVDFNVEYAGQDTFRFTVPEEAVETLQIEAVALSPTSPTLKQQTPGDAADGWVPYTLVMQRDVLGQQRFRVTYDLEPGAVMIPMAVEDEIEVAPADADEVGKTNPEREPAVDEHSDSPAEKDVTDSAESPPANDGPEAEADATESEGSDDETRDTGDVDGATTASETEATVDVEEAVELEVDPHRQGLTVRIIRPLGLEADDTREATALTRVTGEVQIEKEQSLTITADASGADVEPIDVRELTTLPKSGAMAFRYRKHPEDETIEVDITQARYDVQEVIATVVSRRLVEVVLSENVSATFRCRYKLKSTERQRLRVELPEAIEVLSVLVDDTEVRLEPDPANATGDFWDTYYVKVAREGESDEPFQLAFQFLGKVNPAPFEGGFQGKVVLPLPRIGDSATAAVQQTRVVVWVPRGYALVGDPAGFTQLGTARPLRALFSGSLWSPPGEDLDQWIGDVGNLTMEFPTTGRTAYHYSHLGDAREMTVVWWNTLSYTLLVSAALAVIAFVLMPTSWENKLGILLLILFGGLLLGLKSEQVAIQAFATARIGLLLMLVLWCVRGVLGLGRRMSPESPVAEPEKNEITATVTPAVVPPANMSDHPESD
;
A
#
# COMPACT_ATOMS: atom_id res chain seq x y z
N MET A 1 12.80 -2.80 -13.55
CA MET A 1 13.70 -2.23 -12.53
C MET A 1 12.86 -1.51 -11.48
N PHE A 2 12.31 -2.24 -10.49
CA PHE A 2 11.35 -1.67 -9.52
C PHE A 2 11.33 -2.48 -8.20
N THR A 3 12.17 -2.12 -7.23
CA THR A 3 12.17 -2.69 -5.86
C THR A 3 12.94 -1.78 -4.89
N SER A 4 12.29 -0.75 -4.33
CA SER A 4 12.88 0.08 -3.25
C SER A 4 11.86 0.76 -2.34
N ARG A 5 11.15 -0.03 -1.53
CA ARG A 5 10.37 0.45 -0.36
C ARG A 5 10.47 -0.53 0.83
N SER A 6 11.69 -0.91 1.22
CA SER A 6 11.93 -1.81 2.36
C SER A 6 13.29 -1.61 3.04
N PHE A 7 13.70 -0.36 3.31
CA PHE A 7 15.00 -0.09 3.95
C PHE A 7 15.03 0.99 5.06
N LEU A 8 13.98 1.82 5.21
CA LEU A 8 13.92 2.80 6.32
C LEU A 8 13.42 2.20 7.64
N GLY A 9 12.65 1.10 7.61
CA GLY A 9 12.00 0.55 8.81
C GLY A 9 12.92 -0.23 9.77
N GLN A 10 14.07 -0.73 9.31
CA GLN A 10 14.91 -1.65 10.11
C GLN A 10 16.09 -0.97 10.84
N ILE A 11 16.36 0.32 10.59
CA ILE A 11 17.54 1.01 11.15
C ILE A 11 17.25 1.66 12.52
N LEU A 12 15.99 1.93 12.85
CA LEU A 12 15.59 2.58 14.12
C LEU A 12 15.44 1.64 15.33
N LEU A 13 15.63 0.32 15.17
CA LEU A 13 15.41 -0.67 16.23
C LEU A 13 16.70 -1.37 16.73
N SER A 14 17.88 -0.97 16.24
CA SER A 14 19.16 -1.63 16.55
C SER A 14 20.04 -0.92 17.60
N TRP A 15 19.61 0.24 18.14
CA TRP A 15 20.45 1.12 18.98
C TRP A 15 19.86 1.36 20.39
N SER A 16 19.42 0.29 21.07
CA SER A 16 18.85 0.38 22.43
C SER A 16 19.16 -0.77 23.39
N CYS A 17 20.10 -1.68 23.05
CA CYS A 17 20.40 -2.86 23.87
C CYS A 17 21.89 -3.03 24.20
N LEU A 18 22.42 -2.17 25.08
CA LEU A 18 23.58 -2.52 25.92
C LEU A 18 23.64 -1.67 27.20
N CYS A 19 24.19 -2.26 28.28
CA CYS A 19 24.42 -1.73 29.62
C CYS A 19 23.25 -1.78 30.65
N ILE A 20 23.66 -1.91 31.93
CA ILE A 20 22.87 -1.91 33.18
C ILE A 20 22.03 -3.18 33.45
N CYS A 21 22.64 -4.15 34.14
CA CYS A 21 21.95 -5.25 34.83
C CYS A 21 22.56 -5.50 36.23
N THR A 22 21.98 -4.94 37.30
CA THR A 22 22.30 -5.32 38.69
C THR A 22 21.15 -5.03 39.68
N GLY A 23 20.49 -6.09 40.16
CA GLY A 23 19.82 -6.19 41.47
C GLY A 23 18.42 -5.57 41.64
N GLY A 24 17.52 -6.28 42.34
CA GLY A 24 16.30 -5.67 42.92
C GLY A 24 14.99 -6.48 42.85
N ASN A 25 14.94 -7.63 43.53
CA ASN A 25 13.76 -8.42 43.98
C ASN A 25 12.30 -7.91 43.83
N LEU A 26 11.39 -8.89 43.72
CA LEU A 26 9.94 -8.89 44.07
C LEU A 26 8.97 -8.08 43.19
N LEU A 27 8.13 -8.78 42.40
CA LEU A 27 6.71 -9.00 42.76
C LEU A 27 6.04 -10.05 41.85
N SER A 28 4.77 -10.35 42.14
CA SER A 28 3.96 -11.49 41.67
C SER A 28 3.82 -11.65 40.15
N GLN A 29 3.69 -12.91 39.71
CA GLN A 29 2.81 -13.26 38.59
C GLN A 29 1.44 -13.66 39.16
N ASP A 30 0.37 -13.00 38.72
CA ASP A 30 -0.99 -13.49 38.91
C ASP A 30 -1.33 -14.59 37.88
N ASN A 31 -2.16 -15.55 38.29
CA ASN A 31 -2.78 -16.55 37.41
C ASN A 31 -4.20 -16.83 37.95
N PRO A 32 -5.20 -17.14 37.10
CA PRO A 32 -6.56 -16.68 37.35
C PRO A 32 -7.39 -17.48 38.37
N THR A 33 -8.28 -16.73 39.02
CA THR A 33 -9.50 -17.13 39.75
C THR A 33 -10.46 -17.94 38.87
N ALA A 34 -11.34 -18.83 39.34
CA ALA A 34 -11.35 -19.78 40.47
C ALA A 34 -12.59 -20.70 40.32
N ALA A 35 -12.72 -21.74 41.15
CA ALA A 35 -13.98 -22.45 41.41
C ALA A 35 -14.26 -22.51 42.92
N PRO A 36 -15.53 -22.43 43.37
CA PRO A 36 -15.87 -22.18 44.78
C PRO A 36 -15.76 -23.42 45.68
N LYS A 37 -15.57 -23.16 46.99
CA LYS A 37 -15.64 -24.15 48.07
C LYS A 37 -16.99 -24.09 48.79
N PRO A 38 -17.51 -25.19 49.36
CA PRO A 38 -18.61 -25.13 50.32
C PRO A 38 -18.16 -24.41 51.61
N VAL A 39 -19.09 -23.69 52.25
CA VAL A 39 -18.86 -22.96 53.50
C VAL A 39 -19.40 -23.78 54.67
N TYR A 40 -18.55 -24.04 55.66
CA TYR A 40 -18.97 -24.56 56.97
C TYR A 40 -19.31 -23.41 57.92
N GLY A 41 -20.25 -23.64 58.85
CA GLY A 41 -20.66 -22.67 59.87
C GLY A 41 -19.58 -22.37 60.92
N PRO A 42 -19.77 -21.32 61.74
CA PRO A 42 -18.79 -20.87 62.72
C PRO A 42 -18.63 -21.85 63.91
N PRO A 43 -17.48 -21.83 64.61
CA PRO A 43 -17.24 -22.69 65.76
C PRO A 43 -17.93 -22.16 67.04
N GLU A 44 -18.60 -23.05 67.78
CA GLU A 44 -19.16 -22.73 69.09
C GLU A 44 -18.34 -23.31 70.26
N ASN A 45 -17.93 -22.39 71.15
CA ASN A 45 -17.85 -22.53 72.60
C ASN A 45 -17.11 -23.74 73.21
N ILE A 46 -15.89 -23.45 73.70
CA ILE A 46 -15.22 -24.22 74.76
C ILE A 46 -16.07 -24.16 76.04
N ILE A 47 -16.33 -25.32 76.65
CA ILE A 47 -16.89 -25.41 78.01
C ILE A 47 -15.98 -26.30 78.85
N TYR A 48 -15.50 -25.76 79.98
CA TYR A 48 -14.76 -26.52 81.00
C TYR A 48 -15.74 -27.21 81.97
N ILE A 49 -15.40 -28.42 82.39
CA ILE A 49 -16.05 -29.17 83.47
C ILE A 49 -15.00 -29.37 84.60
N PRO A 50 -15.36 -29.42 85.89
CA PRO A 50 -14.41 -29.17 86.98
C PRO A 50 -13.22 -30.14 87.14
N PHE A 51 -12.18 -29.62 87.79
CA PHE A 51 -10.88 -30.23 88.02
C PHE A 51 -10.80 -30.72 89.48
N GLU A 52 -11.19 -31.98 89.75
CA GLU A 52 -11.07 -32.57 91.10
C GLU A 52 -10.42 -33.98 91.15
N ASP A 53 -10.55 -34.83 90.11
CA ASP A 53 -9.97 -36.21 90.09
C ASP A 53 -9.12 -36.51 88.83
N PHE A 54 -8.24 -35.59 88.41
CA PHE A 54 -7.50 -35.71 87.12
C PHE A 54 -6.13 -36.43 87.21
N GLU A 55 -5.62 -36.73 88.41
CA GLU A 55 -4.19 -37.05 88.62
C GLU A 55 -3.89 -38.57 88.66
N ASP A 56 -4.87 -39.43 88.94
CA ASP A 56 -4.70 -40.89 89.13
C ASP A 56 -4.72 -41.74 87.84
N VAL A 57 -4.93 -41.14 86.65
CA VAL A 57 -5.24 -41.89 85.41
C VAL A 57 -4.01 -42.17 84.53
N PHE A 58 -2.87 -41.52 84.76
CA PHE A 58 -1.71 -41.59 83.86
C PHE A 58 -0.58 -42.58 84.24
N GLU A 59 -0.59 -43.20 85.41
CA GLU A 59 0.50 -44.10 85.87
C GLU A 59 0.36 -45.58 85.41
N ASN A 60 -0.02 -45.83 84.14
CA ASN A 60 0.08 -47.18 83.52
C ASN A 60 0.29 -47.09 82.00
N GLU A 61 1.56 -47.11 81.57
CA GLU A 61 1.97 -46.85 80.17
C GLU A 61 1.56 -47.92 79.15
N ASP A 62 1.13 -49.11 79.59
CA ASP A 62 0.77 -50.26 78.70
C ASP A 62 -0.74 -50.42 78.44
N ALA A 63 -1.61 -49.53 78.94
CA ALA A 63 -3.07 -49.76 78.92
C ALA A 63 -3.95 -48.51 78.70
N SER A 64 -3.77 -47.78 77.58
CA SER A 64 -4.75 -46.77 77.15
C SER A 64 -5.00 -46.75 75.64
N VAL A 65 -6.25 -46.51 75.25
CA VAL A 65 -6.70 -46.22 73.88
C VAL A 65 -7.65 -45.03 73.98
N VAL A 66 -7.36 -43.94 73.27
CA VAL A 66 -8.19 -42.74 73.29
C VAL A 66 -9.32 -42.90 72.28
N LEU A 67 -10.56 -42.91 72.76
CA LEU A 67 -11.78 -43.05 71.97
C LEU A 67 -12.63 -41.77 72.03
N PRO A 68 -13.29 -41.36 70.91
CA PRO A 68 -14.34 -40.36 70.93
C PRO A 68 -15.47 -40.72 71.91
N TYR A 69 -16.07 -39.72 72.53
CA TYR A 69 -17.10 -39.91 73.57
C TYR A 69 -18.34 -40.71 73.09
N SER A 70 -18.71 -40.57 71.81
CA SER A 70 -19.77 -41.38 71.18
C SER A 70 -19.42 -42.87 71.12
N GLU A 71 -18.19 -43.20 70.74
CA GLU A 71 -17.71 -44.58 70.57
C GLU A 71 -17.56 -45.28 71.94
N TYR A 72 -17.19 -44.53 72.98
CA TYR A 72 -17.27 -45.01 74.37
C TYR A 72 -18.72 -45.35 74.80
N LEU A 73 -19.70 -44.49 74.49
CA LEU A 73 -21.10 -44.74 74.84
C LEU A 73 -21.68 -45.94 74.10
N GLU A 74 -21.33 -46.15 72.82
CA GLU A 74 -21.73 -47.32 72.05
C GLU A 74 -21.15 -48.62 72.63
N LEU A 75 -19.86 -48.64 72.97
CA LEU A 75 -19.21 -49.79 73.61
C LEU A 75 -19.77 -50.07 75.02
N TRP A 76 -20.13 -49.02 75.77
CA TRP A 76 -20.80 -49.17 77.08
C TRP A 76 -22.20 -49.77 76.94
N ALA A 77 -22.99 -49.32 75.96
CA ALA A 77 -24.31 -49.87 75.67
C ALA A 77 -24.24 -51.34 75.21
N LEU A 78 -23.27 -51.68 74.35
CA LEU A 78 -23.01 -53.06 73.92
C LEU A 78 -22.64 -53.98 75.09
N LYS A 79 -21.86 -53.49 76.07
CA LYS A 79 -21.53 -54.25 77.28
C LYS A 79 -22.75 -54.43 78.19
N ALA A 80 -23.54 -53.38 78.41
CA ALA A 80 -24.75 -53.44 79.24
C ALA A 80 -25.81 -54.42 78.70
N ALA A 81 -25.82 -54.67 77.39
CA ALA A 81 -26.70 -55.66 76.75
C ALA A 81 -26.25 -57.12 76.95
N ALA A 82 -24.99 -57.38 77.33
CA ALA A 82 -24.42 -58.73 77.34
C ALA A 82 -24.70 -59.53 78.64
N ASP A 83 -24.73 -58.87 79.80
CA ASP A 83 -24.88 -59.53 81.11
C ASP A 83 -26.35 -59.89 81.48
N GLY A 84 -27.31 -59.61 80.60
CA GLY A 84 -28.76 -59.77 80.85
C GLY A 84 -29.36 -61.16 80.56
N ALA A 85 -28.54 -62.21 80.43
CA ALA A 85 -28.90 -63.45 79.72
C ALA A 85 -29.18 -64.69 80.61
N ASP A 86 -29.91 -64.54 81.72
CA ASP A 86 -30.41 -65.68 82.52
C ASP A 86 -31.92 -65.57 82.80
N LYS A 87 -32.73 -65.75 81.74
CA LYS A 87 -34.20 -65.64 81.81
C LYS A 87 -34.83 -66.96 82.24
N LYS A 88 -35.54 -66.92 83.38
CA LYS A 88 -36.42 -67.99 83.87
C LYS A 88 -37.41 -68.46 82.79
N PRO A 89 -37.85 -69.74 82.80
CA PRO A 89 -38.87 -70.22 81.88
C PRO A 89 -40.17 -69.42 82.03
N VAL A 90 -40.80 -69.10 80.90
CA VAL A 90 -42.02 -68.27 80.86
C VAL A 90 -43.22 -69.12 81.27
N GLU A 91 -43.87 -68.77 82.38
CA GLU A 91 -44.94 -69.58 82.97
C GLU A 91 -46.32 -69.34 82.34
N ALA A 92 -46.53 -68.23 81.63
CA ALA A 92 -47.72 -67.97 80.81
C ALA A 92 -47.43 -66.93 79.72
N VAL A 93 -48.15 -67.00 78.60
CA VAL A 93 -47.99 -66.10 77.43
C VAL A 93 -49.34 -65.62 76.93
N ILE A 94 -49.46 -64.33 76.61
CA ILE A 94 -50.65 -63.73 75.98
C ILE A 94 -50.56 -63.97 74.47
N THR A 95 -51.30 -64.93 73.95
CA THR A 95 -51.22 -65.40 72.55
C THR A 95 -51.89 -64.44 71.57
N SER A 96 -52.99 -63.81 71.98
CA SER A 96 -53.70 -62.79 71.21
C SER A 96 -54.39 -61.77 72.12
N ALA A 97 -54.55 -60.54 71.62
CA ALA A 97 -55.28 -59.47 72.28
C ALA A 97 -56.18 -58.74 71.26
N SER A 98 -57.44 -58.52 71.61
CA SER A 98 -58.41 -57.79 70.78
C SER A 98 -59.03 -56.65 71.57
N TYR A 99 -58.92 -55.43 71.05
CA TYR A 99 -59.39 -54.21 71.70
C TYR A 99 -60.49 -53.56 70.86
N VAL A 100 -61.65 -53.32 71.46
CA VAL A 100 -62.77 -52.60 70.84
C VAL A 100 -63.03 -51.32 71.64
N ALA A 101 -62.74 -50.17 71.04
CA ALA A 101 -62.88 -48.84 71.62
C ALA A 101 -64.10 -48.12 71.03
N THR A 102 -65.01 -47.68 71.90
CA THR A 102 -66.13 -46.80 71.53
C THR A 102 -65.98 -45.46 72.24
N ILE A 103 -66.08 -44.36 71.49
CA ILE A 103 -65.95 -43.01 72.02
C ILE A 103 -67.29 -42.50 72.58
N GLU A 104 -67.30 -42.10 73.85
CA GLU A 104 -68.42 -41.46 74.54
C GLU A 104 -67.98 -40.08 75.03
N GLU A 105 -68.31 -39.04 74.26
CA GLU A 105 -67.94 -37.63 74.51
C GLU A 105 -66.44 -37.39 74.70
N ASP A 106 -65.96 -37.34 75.95
CA ASP A 106 -64.57 -37.07 76.35
C ASP A 106 -63.84 -38.33 76.91
N ILE A 107 -64.49 -39.50 76.89
CA ILE A 107 -63.92 -40.79 77.31
C ILE A 107 -64.02 -41.85 76.22
N ALA A 108 -63.13 -42.84 76.27
CA ALA A 108 -63.18 -44.02 75.44
C ALA A 108 -63.41 -45.26 76.33
N ARG A 109 -64.51 -45.98 76.09
CA ARG A 109 -64.72 -47.30 76.69
C ARG A 109 -64.06 -48.33 75.80
N ILE A 110 -63.14 -49.10 76.36
CA ILE A 110 -62.33 -50.06 75.62
C ILE A 110 -62.56 -51.45 76.23
N ARG A 111 -63.18 -52.36 75.48
CA ARG A 111 -63.24 -53.77 75.86
C ARG A 111 -62.01 -54.48 75.31
N ALA A 112 -61.21 -55.06 76.21
CA ALA A 112 -60.01 -55.81 75.90
C ALA A 112 -60.27 -57.31 76.13
N GLU A 113 -60.18 -58.11 75.08
CA GLU A 113 -60.26 -59.57 75.15
C GLU A 113 -58.86 -60.15 74.96
N LEU A 114 -58.32 -60.76 76.02
CA LEU A 114 -56.98 -61.34 76.06
C LEU A 114 -57.07 -62.87 76.06
N THR A 115 -56.35 -63.53 75.17
CA THR A 115 -56.12 -64.99 75.20
C THR A 115 -54.78 -65.27 75.86
N ILE A 116 -54.78 -66.03 76.96
CA ILE A 116 -53.58 -66.38 77.73
C ILE A 116 -53.41 -67.89 77.75
N ASN A 117 -52.26 -68.39 77.33
CA ASN A 117 -51.86 -69.78 77.49
C ASN A 117 -50.97 -69.93 78.74
N VAL A 118 -51.52 -70.55 79.78
CA VAL A 118 -50.87 -70.77 81.07
C VAL A 118 -50.18 -72.13 81.06
N VAL A 119 -48.84 -72.13 81.12
CA VAL A 119 -48.00 -73.33 81.00
C VAL A 119 -47.40 -73.75 82.35
N GLY A 120 -47.28 -72.81 83.30
CA GLY A 120 -46.77 -73.03 84.64
C GLY A 120 -47.71 -73.80 85.57
N LYS A 121 -47.31 -73.92 86.84
CA LYS A 121 -48.10 -74.57 87.89
C LYS A 121 -49.21 -73.62 88.37
N PRO A 122 -50.35 -74.13 88.90
CA PRO A 122 -51.44 -73.32 89.42
C PRO A 122 -51.00 -72.13 90.28
N TRP A 123 -51.68 -70.99 90.10
CA TRP A 123 -51.34 -69.65 90.60
C TRP A 123 -50.17 -68.96 89.86
N VAL A 124 -50.14 -69.07 88.52
CA VAL A 124 -49.27 -68.23 87.69
C VAL A 124 -49.76 -66.78 87.74
N GLU A 125 -48.83 -65.84 87.92
CA GLU A 125 -49.08 -64.40 87.89
C GLU A 125 -48.63 -63.82 86.54
N VAL A 126 -49.55 -63.20 85.79
CA VAL A 126 -49.30 -62.54 84.51
C VAL A 126 -49.43 -61.03 84.69
N PRO A 127 -48.34 -60.25 84.60
CA PRO A 127 -48.42 -58.79 84.71
C PRO A 127 -49.11 -58.19 83.48
N LEU A 128 -49.97 -57.21 83.73
CA LEU A 128 -50.61 -56.36 82.73
C LEU A 128 -50.26 -54.89 83.03
N GLU A 129 -50.12 -54.10 81.97
CA GLU A 129 -49.76 -52.69 82.02
C GLU A 129 -50.71 -51.97 81.05
N PHE A 130 -51.42 -50.95 81.54
CA PHE A 130 -52.42 -50.19 80.78
C PHE A 130 -52.23 -48.66 80.87
N GLY A 131 -51.12 -48.21 81.49
CA GLY A 131 -50.81 -46.80 81.66
C GLY A 131 -51.91 -46.05 82.41
N ASP A 132 -52.35 -44.92 81.88
CA ASP A 132 -53.43 -44.10 82.44
C ASP A 132 -54.86 -44.68 82.24
N ALA A 133 -55.02 -45.82 81.55
CA ALA A 133 -56.34 -46.42 81.35
C ALA A 133 -56.82 -47.21 82.59
N ALA A 134 -57.98 -46.83 83.12
CA ALA A 134 -58.53 -47.42 84.34
C ALA A 134 -59.28 -48.73 84.05
N VAL A 135 -58.93 -49.81 84.77
CA VAL A 135 -59.65 -51.10 84.68
C VAL A 135 -60.94 -51.03 85.50
N GLY A 136 -62.10 -51.07 84.84
CA GLY A 136 -63.42 -51.02 85.46
C GLY A 136 -63.96 -52.39 85.88
N SER A 137 -63.75 -53.43 85.07
CA SER A 137 -64.15 -54.81 85.39
C SER A 137 -63.29 -55.86 84.69
N VAL A 138 -63.30 -57.09 85.22
CA VAL A 138 -62.65 -58.26 84.62
C VAL A 138 -63.57 -59.48 84.73
N ASP A 139 -63.72 -60.22 83.64
CA ASP A 139 -64.48 -61.46 83.53
C ASP A 139 -63.68 -62.54 82.76
N ASN A 140 -63.97 -63.80 83.04
CA ASN A 140 -63.39 -65.00 82.43
C ASN A 140 -64.43 -66.16 82.37
N GLY A 141 -65.73 -65.86 82.57
CA GLY A 141 -66.86 -66.81 82.56
C GLY A 141 -66.92 -67.76 83.78
N ASP A 142 -65.79 -68.36 84.14
CA ASP A 142 -65.65 -69.42 85.16
C ASP A 142 -65.26 -68.89 86.57
N GLY A 143 -64.95 -67.59 86.72
CA GLY A 143 -64.53 -66.99 88.00
C GLY A 143 -63.16 -67.48 88.52
N ASP A 144 -62.35 -68.12 87.68
CA ASP A 144 -61.08 -68.76 88.05
C ASP A 144 -59.80 -67.94 87.82
N VAL A 145 -59.96 -66.65 87.49
CA VAL A 145 -58.90 -65.64 87.44
C VAL A 145 -59.20 -64.54 88.45
N LEU A 146 -58.15 -64.00 89.08
CA LEU A 146 -58.24 -62.85 89.98
C LEU A 146 -57.36 -61.70 89.44
N LEU A 147 -57.90 -60.49 89.38
CA LEU A 147 -57.12 -59.28 89.15
C LEU A 147 -56.51 -58.80 90.49
N ARG A 148 -55.24 -58.39 90.44
CA ARG A 148 -54.50 -57.76 91.53
C ARG A 148 -53.89 -56.47 91.00
N GLY A 149 -54.15 -55.31 91.62
CA GLY A 149 -53.35 -54.11 91.37
C GLY A 149 -51.95 -54.27 91.98
N THR A 150 -50.90 -53.88 91.24
CA THR A 150 -49.50 -54.00 91.66
C THR A 150 -48.79 -52.65 91.78
N GLY A 151 -49.30 -51.60 91.13
CA GLY A 151 -48.86 -50.21 91.26
C GLY A 151 -49.79 -49.28 90.48
N ASP A 152 -49.37 -48.03 90.28
CA ASP A 152 -50.06 -47.11 89.37
C ASP A 152 -49.98 -47.68 87.93
N GLY A 153 -51.11 -47.67 87.20
CA GLY A 153 -51.24 -48.21 85.84
C GLY A 153 -50.97 -49.72 85.65
N THR A 154 -50.61 -50.43 86.72
CA THR A 154 -50.02 -51.78 86.65
C THR A 154 -50.80 -52.80 87.50
N TYR A 155 -51.02 -53.97 86.89
CA TYR A 155 -51.87 -55.03 87.41
C TYR A 155 -51.24 -56.41 87.19
N SER A 156 -51.84 -57.43 87.78
CA SER A 156 -51.53 -58.84 87.59
C SER A 156 -52.81 -59.66 87.49
N LEU A 157 -52.89 -60.57 86.52
CA LEU A 157 -53.89 -61.65 86.49
C LEU A 157 -53.30 -62.91 87.13
N LEU A 158 -54.04 -63.51 88.07
CA LEU A 158 -53.66 -64.72 88.79
C LEU A 158 -54.50 -65.91 88.32
N PHE A 159 -53.87 -66.89 87.67
CA PHE A 159 -54.54 -68.02 87.03
C PHE A 159 -54.49 -69.29 87.89
N LYS A 160 -55.67 -69.80 88.32
CA LYS A 160 -55.77 -71.00 89.16
C LYS A 160 -55.58 -72.34 88.41
N LYS A 161 -55.69 -72.34 87.08
CA LYS A 161 -55.66 -73.53 86.20
C LYS A 161 -54.64 -73.34 85.07
N GLN A 162 -54.00 -74.43 84.66
CA GLN A 162 -53.14 -74.51 83.47
C GLN A 162 -54.00 -74.65 82.20
N GLY A 163 -53.51 -74.18 81.05
CA GLY A 163 -54.19 -74.23 79.75
C GLY A 163 -54.50 -72.84 79.17
N GLU A 164 -55.21 -72.82 78.05
CA GLU A 164 -55.68 -71.62 77.38
C GLU A 164 -56.93 -71.05 78.08
N GLN A 165 -56.95 -69.75 78.34
CA GLN A 165 -58.07 -69.02 78.94
C GLN A 165 -58.26 -67.67 78.26
N THR A 166 -59.49 -67.15 78.26
CA THR A 166 -59.83 -65.88 77.59
C THR A 166 -60.47 -64.92 78.57
N VAL A 167 -59.72 -63.88 78.92
CA VAL A 167 -60.08 -62.89 79.94
C VAL A 167 -60.55 -61.62 79.24
N SER A 168 -61.78 -61.20 79.52
CA SER A 168 -62.32 -59.92 79.09
C SER A 168 -62.11 -58.88 80.18
N LEU A 169 -61.57 -57.72 79.83
CA LEU A 169 -61.44 -56.56 80.70
C LEU A 169 -62.19 -55.39 80.10
N GLU A 170 -62.86 -54.60 80.93
CA GLU A 170 -63.41 -53.30 80.51
C GLU A 170 -62.52 -52.19 81.07
N LEU A 171 -61.97 -51.39 80.16
CA LEU A 171 -61.05 -50.30 80.43
C LEU A 171 -61.71 -48.97 80.07
N THR A 172 -61.30 -47.87 80.72
CA THR A 172 -61.69 -46.51 80.34
C THR A 172 -60.44 -45.65 80.19
N ALA A 173 -60.25 -45.10 78.99
CA ALA A 173 -59.21 -44.13 78.68
C ALA A 173 -59.82 -42.74 78.45
N ARG A 174 -59.01 -41.68 78.52
CA ARG A 174 -59.43 -40.30 78.31
C ARG A 174 -59.21 -39.87 76.85
N VAL A 175 -60.16 -39.15 76.27
CA VAL A 175 -59.95 -38.46 74.99
C VAL A 175 -59.24 -37.13 75.25
N VAL A 176 -58.15 -36.89 74.52
CA VAL A 176 -57.46 -35.60 74.48
C VAL A 176 -57.91 -34.85 73.22
N THR A 177 -58.37 -33.62 73.38
CA THR A 177 -58.72 -32.73 72.26
C THR A 177 -57.64 -31.66 72.11
N SER A 178 -57.10 -31.50 70.90
CA SER A 178 -56.10 -30.50 70.51
C SER A 178 -56.58 -29.69 69.30
N PRO A 179 -55.83 -28.66 68.83
CA PRO A 179 -56.13 -27.98 67.58
C PRO A 179 -56.05 -28.88 66.33
N ASP A 180 -55.28 -29.96 66.39
CA ASP A 180 -55.02 -30.87 65.26
C ASP A 180 -56.05 -32.01 65.15
N GLY A 181 -56.82 -32.28 66.21
CA GLY A 181 -57.86 -33.31 66.25
C GLY A 181 -58.25 -33.74 67.67
N ARG A 182 -59.00 -34.85 67.75
CA ARG A 182 -59.18 -35.63 68.99
C ARG A 182 -58.28 -36.86 68.93
N GLN A 183 -57.78 -37.33 70.07
CA GLN A 183 -56.98 -38.53 70.14
C GLN A 183 -57.21 -39.33 71.43
N ILE A 184 -56.98 -40.63 71.36
CA ILE A 184 -56.82 -41.53 72.50
C ILE A 184 -55.46 -42.20 72.43
N ASP A 185 -54.93 -42.51 73.60
CA ASP A 185 -53.59 -43.00 73.86
C ASP A 185 -53.67 -43.89 75.10
N PHE A 186 -53.21 -45.14 75.01
CA PHE A 186 -53.16 -46.07 76.13
C PHE A 186 -52.14 -47.19 75.90
N ASP A 187 -51.53 -47.67 76.98
CA ASP A 187 -50.64 -48.82 76.94
C ASP A 187 -51.42 -50.14 76.92
N VAL A 188 -50.78 -51.19 76.40
CA VAL A 188 -51.32 -52.55 76.33
C VAL A 188 -50.26 -53.60 76.64
N PRO A 189 -50.63 -54.72 77.28
CA PRO A 189 -49.73 -55.85 77.49
C PRO A 189 -49.27 -56.44 76.13
N PRO A 190 -47.96 -56.71 75.95
CA PRO A 190 -47.43 -57.17 74.67
C PRO A 190 -47.91 -58.59 74.33
N SER A 191 -48.60 -58.72 73.20
CA SER A 191 -49.08 -60.00 72.65
C SER A 191 -48.52 -60.25 71.24
N ALA A 192 -48.61 -61.49 70.77
CA ALA A 192 -48.15 -61.88 69.43
C ALA A 192 -49.08 -61.38 68.31
N ILE A 193 -50.37 -61.19 68.61
CA ILE A 193 -51.37 -60.65 67.68
C ILE A 193 -52.22 -59.63 68.43
N THR A 194 -52.07 -58.34 68.12
CA THR A 194 -52.93 -57.27 68.62
C THR A 194 -53.86 -56.77 67.52
N ASN A 195 -55.17 -56.85 67.74
CA ASN A 195 -56.19 -56.23 66.90
C ASN A 195 -56.87 -55.08 67.65
N PHE A 196 -57.20 -54.02 66.92
CA PHE A 196 -57.84 -52.81 67.44
C PHE A 196 -58.98 -52.39 66.52
N GLU A 197 -60.13 -52.08 67.09
CA GLU A 197 -61.31 -51.54 66.42
C GLU A 197 -61.75 -50.28 67.17
N LEU A 198 -61.91 -49.17 66.46
CA LEU A 198 -62.37 -47.89 67.00
C LEU A 198 -63.68 -47.50 66.30
N SER A 199 -64.69 -47.10 67.09
CA SER A 199 -65.89 -46.45 66.57
C SER A 199 -66.06 -45.04 67.15
N VAL A 200 -66.33 -44.09 66.25
CA VAL A 200 -66.46 -42.66 66.55
C VAL A 200 -67.86 -42.20 66.14
N PRO A 201 -68.66 -41.61 67.05
CA PRO A 201 -70.04 -41.20 66.76
C PRO A 201 -70.10 -39.87 65.98
N ALA A 202 -69.47 -39.86 64.79
CA ALA A 202 -69.50 -38.80 63.80
C ALA A 202 -69.13 -39.37 62.42
N ASP A 203 -69.72 -38.83 61.35
CA ASP A 203 -69.43 -39.18 59.96
C ASP A 203 -68.17 -38.49 59.41
N ASP A 204 -67.64 -39.04 58.31
CA ASP A 204 -66.52 -38.51 57.51
C ASP A 204 -65.34 -37.98 58.36
N GLN A 205 -64.96 -38.76 59.37
CA GLN A 205 -63.76 -38.50 60.17
C GLN A 205 -62.55 -39.11 59.46
N GLU A 206 -61.49 -38.33 59.28
CA GLU A 206 -60.18 -38.88 58.95
C GLU A 206 -59.55 -39.45 60.23
N VAL A 207 -59.36 -40.77 60.28
CA VAL A 207 -58.85 -41.50 61.46
C VAL A 207 -57.48 -42.11 61.15
N GLU A 208 -56.49 -41.80 61.99
CA GLU A 208 -55.16 -42.40 61.96
C GLU A 208 -54.93 -43.27 63.22
N VAL A 209 -54.47 -44.50 63.03
CA VAL A 209 -54.12 -45.44 64.11
C VAL A 209 -52.62 -45.73 64.08
N ARG A 210 -51.96 -45.75 65.24
CA ARG A 210 -50.52 -46.01 65.39
C ARG A 210 -50.27 -47.04 66.51
N PRO A 211 -49.45 -48.10 66.28
CA PRO A 211 -48.82 -48.50 65.02
C PRO A 211 -49.76 -49.35 64.13
N ARG A 212 -50.22 -48.82 62.98
CA ARG A 212 -51.04 -49.59 62.01
C ARG A 212 -50.15 -50.46 61.12
N LEU A 213 -50.18 -51.78 61.32
CA LEU A 213 -49.47 -52.75 60.46
C LEU A 213 -50.32 -53.12 59.23
N VAL A 214 -51.61 -53.43 59.42
CA VAL A 214 -52.58 -53.71 58.35
C VAL A 214 -53.94 -53.12 58.75
N GLN A 215 -54.59 -52.39 57.85
CA GLN A 215 -56.01 -52.01 58.02
C GLN A 215 -56.91 -53.15 57.54
N LEU A 216 -57.93 -53.49 58.34
CA LEU A 216 -58.87 -54.57 58.04
C LEU A 216 -60.19 -53.97 57.53
N PRO A 217 -60.91 -54.64 56.62
CA PRO A 217 -62.24 -54.21 56.22
C PRO A 217 -63.19 -54.18 57.41
N VAL A 218 -63.95 -53.10 57.53
CA VAL A 218 -65.11 -52.96 58.39
C VAL A 218 -66.12 -52.09 57.64
N GLU A 219 -67.41 -52.28 57.89
CA GLU A 219 -68.46 -51.41 57.33
C GLU A 219 -68.70 -50.27 58.33
N ASP A 220 -68.76 -49.02 57.84
CA ASP A 220 -69.11 -47.85 58.64
C ASP A 220 -70.58 -47.93 59.12
N GLY A 221 -70.85 -47.34 60.29
CA GLY A 221 -72.19 -47.30 60.87
C GLY A 221 -73.00 -46.10 60.36
N GLU A 222 -74.32 -46.18 60.47
CA GLU A 222 -75.20 -45.03 60.23
C GLU A 222 -74.93 -43.95 61.31
N ASN A 223 -74.34 -42.82 60.90
CA ASN A 223 -73.79 -41.76 61.73
C ASN A 223 -72.53 -42.13 62.58
N GLU A 224 -71.73 -43.11 62.16
CA GLU A 224 -70.58 -43.61 62.94
C GLU A 224 -69.39 -44.07 62.06
N THR A 225 -68.28 -43.31 62.06
CA THR A 225 -67.03 -43.74 61.42
C THR A 225 -66.40 -44.90 62.19
N ARG A 226 -66.05 -45.99 61.50
CA ARG A 226 -65.47 -47.22 62.08
C ARG A 226 -64.13 -47.58 61.43
N VAL A 227 -63.10 -47.82 62.25
CA VAL A 227 -61.79 -48.26 61.74
C VAL A 227 -61.28 -49.48 62.51
N ARG A 228 -60.96 -50.54 61.76
CA ARG A 228 -60.37 -51.77 62.28
C ARG A 228 -58.96 -51.96 61.74
N ALA A 229 -58.00 -52.30 62.59
CA ALA A 229 -56.62 -52.54 62.23
C ALA A 229 -56.01 -53.70 63.04
N SER A 230 -55.04 -54.38 62.43
CA SER A 230 -54.09 -55.24 63.15
C SER A 230 -52.80 -54.46 63.36
N LEU A 231 -52.28 -54.46 64.59
CA LEU A 231 -51.16 -53.63 65.05
C LEU A 231 -49.87 -54.44 65.25
N GLY A 232 -49.94 -55.77 65.11
CA GLY A 232 -48.82 -56.68 65.38
C GLY A 232 -48.50 -56.78 66.87
N ALA A 233 -47.22 -56.91 67.21
CA ALA A 233 -46.75 -56.89 68.59
C ALA A 233 -46.44 -55.46 69.03
N THR A 234 -47.39 -54.80 69.69
CA THR A 234 -47.22 -53.48 70.30
C THR A 234 -47.35 -53.53 71.82
N LYS A 235 -46.82 -52.51 72.50
CA LYS A 235 -47.06 -52.21 73.92
C LYS A 235 -48.03 -51.03 74.14
N HIS A 236 -48.48 -50.41 73.06
CA HIS A 236 -49.09 -49.09 73.09
C HIS A 236 -49.99 -48.89 71.88
N ILE A 237 -51.14 -48.23 72.06
CA ILE A 237 -52.11 -47.95 71.00
C ILE A 237 -52.50 -46.48 71.09
N ALA A 238 -52.19 -45.73 70.03
CA ALA A 238 -52.66 -44.36 69.83
C ALA A 238 -53.59 -44.31 68.61
N ALA A 239 -54.68 -43.56 68.71
CA ALA A 239 -55.59 -43.31 67.59
C ALA A 239 -56.08 -41.86 67.63
N ALA A 240 -55.90 -41.13 66.54
CA ALA A 240 -56.29 -39.74 66.38
C ALA A 240 -57.32 -39.60 65.25
N TRP A 241 -58.27 -38.68 65.39
CA TRP A 241 -59.27 -38.40 64.37
C TRP A 241 -59.67 -36.93 64.31
N ARG A 242 -60.08 -36.50 63.13
CA ARG A 242 -60.53 -35.13 62.85
C ARG A 242 -61.62 -35.12 61.77
N PRO A 243 -62.51 -34.10 61.75
CA PRO A 243 -63.41 -33.91 60.63
C PRO A 243 -62.62 -33.72 59.35
N ARG A 244 -63.01 -34.42 58.28
CA ARG A 244 -62.39 -34.25 56.97
C ARG A 244 -62.63 -32.83 56.47
N ALA A 245 -61.55 -32.12 56.16
CA ALA A 245 -61.64 -30.71 55.81
C ALA A 245 -62.40 -30.52 54.49
N THR A 246 -63.62 -30.00 54.58
CA THR A 246 -64.32 -29.39 53.43
C THR A 246 -63.46 -28.24 52.89
N ALA A 247 -63.61 -27.94 51.59
CA ALA A 247 -62.72 -27.06 50.83
C ALA A 247 -62.28 -25.78 51.56
N GLN A 248 -61.02 -25.39 51.35
CA GLN A 248 -60.52 -24.08 51.74
C GLN A 248 -61.45 -22.98 51.18
N PRO A 249 -61.70 -21.88 51.91
CA PRO A 249 -62.52 -20.79 51.40
C PRO A 249 -61.93 -20.25 50.10
N GLU A 250 -62.78 -19.96 49.11
CA GLU A 250 -62.38 -19.34 47.85
C GLU A 250 -61.76 -17.97 48.12
N MET A 251 -60.43 -17.94 48.22
CA MET A 251 -59.66 -16.71 48.20
C MET A 251 -59.74 -16.14 46.80
N GLN A 252 -60.30 -14.94 46.64
CA GLN A 252 -60.19 -14.19 45.39
C GLN A 252 -58.71 -14.11 44.98
N LEU A 253 -58.43 -14.52 43.75
CA LEU A 253 -57.12 -14.45 43.13
C LEU A 253 -56.69 -12.99 43.05
N LEU A 254 -55.50 -12.67 43.55
CA LEU A 254 -54.91 -11.34 43.46
C LEU A 254 -53.52 -11.47 42.86
N THR A 255 -53.30 -10.77 41.76
CA THR A 255 -52.05 -10.79 41.00
C THR A 255 -51.59 -9.36 40.69
N SER A 256 -50.27 -9.14 40.65
CA SER A 256 -49.66 -8.01 39.94
C SER A 256 -48.88 -8.52 38.74
N VAL A 257 -48.59 -7.65 37.78
CA VAL A 257 -47.78 -8.01 36.60
C VAL A 257 -46.70 -6.97 36.31
N ASN A 258 -45.50 -7.47 36.00
CA ASN A 258 -44.41 -6.73 35.39
C ASN A 258 -44.40 -7.03 33.88
N ASN A 259 -44.87 -6.10 33.06
CA ASN A 259 -45.07 -6.30 31.63
C ASN A 259 -44.00 -5.56 30.80
N ARG A 260 -43.10 -6.32 30.16
CA ARG A 260 -41.97 -5.85 29.37
C ARG A 260 -42.26 -6.10 27.90
N GLN A 261 -42.35 -5.05 27.08
CA GLN A 261 -42.66 -5.17 25.65
C GLN A 261 -41.48 -4.64 24.83
N ALA A 262 -41.01 -5.41 23.85
CA ALA A 262 -40.08 -4.95 22.82
C ALA A 262 -40.81 -4.89 21.47
N PHE A 263 -40.86 -3.69 20.89
CA PHE A 263 -41.35 -3.43 19.55
C PHE A 263 -40.16 -3.27 18.59
N ARG A 264 -40.11 -4.09 17.54
CA ARG A 264 -39.14 -3.97 16.44
C ARG A 264 -39.88 -3.63 15.15
N ILE A 265 -39.59 -2.46 14.59
CA ILE A 265 -40.17 -2.00 13.31
C ILE A 265 -39.18 -2.28 12.18
N ALA A 266 -39.45 -3.27 11.34
CA ALA A 266 -38.58 -3.71 10.24
C ALA A 266 -39.40 -4.40 9.15
N ASP A 267 -38.91 -4.44 7.92
CA ASP A 267 -39.51 -5.21 6.80
C ASP A 267 -40.99 -4.88 6.50
N GLY A 268 -41.46 -3.68 6.85
CA GLY A 268 -42.87 -3.26 6.74
C GLY A 268 -43.80 -3.85 7.82
N LEU A 269 -43.24 -4.46 8.86
CA LEU A 269 -43.92 -5.06 10.00
C LEU A 269 -43.49 -4.39 11.32
N ILE A 270 -44.31 -4.58 12.34
CA ILE A 270 -44.00 -4.30 13.74
C ILE A 270 -44.11 -5.63 14.46
N HIS A 271 -42.97 -6.19 14.86
CA HIS A 271 -42.92 -7.36 15.72
C HIS A 271 -42.98 -6.90 17.18
N THR A 272 -43.86 -7.51 17.98
CA THR A 272 -43.96 -7.23 19.41
C THR A 272 -43.72 -8.51 20.19
N ASP A 273 -42.61 -8.53 20.92
CA ASP A 273 -42.27 -9.56 21.90
C ASP A 273 -42.66 -9.04 23.31
N ALA A 274 -43.53 -9.74 24.03
CA ALA A 274 -44.08 -9.30 25.31
C ALA A 274 -43.87 -10.34 26.42
N TRP A 275 -43.14 -9.96 27.49
CA TRP A 275 -42.91 -10.78 28.68
C TRP A 275 -43.72 -10.22 29.86
N LEU A 276 -44.72 -10.97 30.30
CA LEU A 276 -45.61 -10.64 31.41
C LEU A 276 -45.29 -11.54 32.60
N THR A 277 -44.51 -11.01 33.55
CA THR A 277 -44.20 -11.69 34.82
C THR A 277 -45.29 -11.40 35.85
N PHE A 278 -46.11 -12.39 36.19
CA PHE A 278 -47.19 -12.30 37.16
C PHE A 278 -46.72 -12.73 38.56
N ASP A 279 -46.88 -11.84 39.56
CA ASP A 279 -46.72 -12.16 40.98
C ASP A 279 -48.08 -12.58 41.55
N VAL A 280 -48.19 -13.78 42.13
CA VAL A 280 -49.42 -14.30 42.75
C VAL A 280 -49.49 -13.88 44.22
N LEU A 281 -50.01 -12.68 44.46
CA LEU A 281 -50.14 -12.09 45.80
C LEU A 281 -51.10 -12.87 46.71
N ARG A 282 -52.08 -13.59 46.14
CA ARG A 282 -53.04 -14.45 46.86
C ARG A 282 -53.76 -15.41 45.92
N GLY A 283 -53.93 -16.67 46.31
CA GLY A 283 -54.69 -17.67 45.57
C GLY A 283 -53.78 -18.62 44.78
N LYS A 284 -54.30 -19.23 43.71
CA LYS A 284 -53.51 -19.98 42.73
C LYS A 284 -53.92 -19.58 41.31
N LEU A 285 -52.95 -19.23 40.48
CA LEU A 285 -53.11 -18.84 39.09
C LEU A 285 -52.99 -20.08 38.20
N GLN A 286 -54.11 -20.52 37.60
CA GLN A 286 -54.12 -21.64 36.63
C GLN A 286 -54.46 -21.18 35.20
N GLN A 287 -55.12 -20.04 35.03
CA GLN A 287 -55.47 -19.47 33.74
C GLN A 287 -55.04 -18.01 33.72
N VAL A 288 -54.34 -17.59 32.67
CA VAL A 288 -53.93 -16.21 32.41
C VAL A 288 -54.77 -15.66 31.26
N LYS A 289 -55.18 -14.40 31.36
CA LYS A 289 -55.85 -13.67 30.27
C LYS A 289 -55.08 -12.41 29.92
N VAL A 290 -54.95 -12.14 28.63
CA VAL A 290 -54.19 -11.00 28.09
C VAL A 290 -54.99 -10.37 26.96
N SER A 291 -55.17 -9.05 27.00
CA SER A 291 -55.71 -8.29 25.87
C SER A 291 -54.59 -7.94 24.91
N VAL A 292 -54.74 -8.34 23.66
CA VAL A 292 -53.86 -8.07 22.52
C VAL A 292 -54.59 -7.09 21.58
N PRO A 293 -53.89 -6.16 20.89
CA PRO A 293 -54.52 -5.31 19.88
C PRO A 293 -55.12 -6.16 18.74
N PRO A 294 -56.33 -5.86 18.23
CA PRO A 294 -56.94 -6.64 17.14
C PRO A 294 -56.21 -6.48 15.78
N THR A 295 -55.22 -5.58 15.71
CA THR A 295 -54.27 -5.47 14.58
C THR A 295 -53.11 -6.47 14.65
N CYS A 296 -52.86 -7.08 15.82
CA CYS A 296 -51.73 -7.95 16.09
C CYS A 296 -52.11 -9.44 15.94
N ARG A 297 -51.50 -10.10 14.97
CA ARG A 297 -51.57 -11.56 14.83
C ARG A 297 -50.63 -12.21 15.85
N VAL A 298 -51.18 -13.07 16.72
CA VAL A 298 -50.39 -13.90 17.64
C VAL A 298 -49.67 -15.00 16.86
N LEU A 299 -48.35 -15.13 17.10
CA LEU A 299 -47.47 -16.09 16.44
C LEU A 299 -47.17 -17.30 17.33
N ASP A 300 -46.77 -17.04 18.58
CA ASP A 300 -46.48 -18.08 19.58
C ASP A 300 -46.72 -17.56 21.00
N VAL A 301 -46.92 -18.49 21.94
CA VAL A 301 -47.22 -18.23 23.35
C VAL A 301 -46.48 -19.23 24.24
N SER A 302 -45.52 -18.70 24.99
CA SER A 302 -44.57 -19.39 25.86
C SER A 302 -44.84 -19.05 27.34
N ALA A 303 -44.34 -19.86 28.28
CA ALA A 303 -44.36 -19.54 29.70
C ALA A 303 -43.25 -20.26 30.49
N SER A 304 -42.90 -19.75 31.67
CA SER A 304 -41.93 -20.37 32.59
C SER A 304 -42.42 -21.69 33.22
N THR A 305 -43.71 -21.98 33.11
CA THR A 305 -44.33 -23.28 33.41
C THR A 305 -44.94 -23.87 32.14
N LYS A 306 -45.30 -25.17 32.16
CA LYS A 306 -45.91 -25.81 31.00
C LYS A 306 -47.31 -25.24 30.73
N VAL A 307 -47.49 -24.67 29.54
CA VAL A 307 -48.81 -24.35 28.98
C VAL A 307 -49.53 -25.66 28.60
N GLN A 308 -50.81 -25.77 28.97
CA GLN A 308 -51.70 -26.86 28.56
C GLN A 308 -52.28 -26.58 27.17
N GLY A 309 -52.63 -25.32 26.91
CA GLY A 309 -53.11 -24.79 25.64
C GLY A 309 -53.39 -23.30 25.76
N TRP A 310 -53.63 -22.65 24.63
CA TRP A 310 -54.12 -21.28 24.57
C TRP A 310 -55.18 -21.14 23.48
N GLN A 311 -56.07 -20.17 23.66
CA GLN A 311 -57.15 -19.85 22.73
C GLN A 311 -57.35 -18.33 22.64
N THR A 312 -57.86 -17.87 21.51
CA THR A 312 -58.12 -16.45 21.25
C THR A 312 -59.62 -16.24 21.05
N GLU A 313 -60.19 -15.28 21.78
CA GLU A 313 -61.55 -14.80 21.61
C GLU A 313 -61.51 -13.36 21.09
N GLU A 314 -62.01 -13.15 19.87
CA GLU A 314 -62.05 -11.84 19.20
C GLU A 314 -63.36 -11.11 19.49
N SER A 315 -63.27 -9.80 19.76
CA SER A 315 -64.37 -8.86 19.93
C SER A 315 -64.05 -7.57 19.19
N ASP A 316 -65.07 -6.81 18.77
CA ASP A 316 -64.93 -5.64 17.87
C ASP A 316 -63.83 -4.64 18.30
N ASP A 317 -63.61 -4.44 19.60
CA ASP A 317 -62.61 -3.50 20.16
C ASP A 317 -61.33 -4.16 20.73
N GLN A 318 -61.29 -5.49 20.92
CA GLN A 318 -60.15 -6.18 21.55
C GLN A 318 -60.07 -7.68 21.25
N GLN A 319 -58.84 -8.21 21.21
CA GLN A 319 -58.56 -9.64 21.10
C GLN A 319 -58.11 -10.19 22.46
N VAL A 320 -58.83 -11.17 23.02
CA VAL A 320 -58.52 -11.75 24.34
C VAL A 320 -57.85 -13.11 24.17
N LEU A 321 -56.57 -13.17 24.51
CA LEU A 321 -55.78 -14.39 24.58
C LEU A 321 -55.94 -15.02 25.97
N THR A 322 -56.51 -16.23 26.03
CA THR A 322 -56.67 -17.04 27.25
C THR A 322 -55.67 -18.20 27.21
N ILE A 323 -54.89 -18.37 28.28
CA ILE A 323 -53.75 -19.28 28.36
C ILE A 323 -53.93 -20.17 29.59
N ASP A 324 -54.07 -21.47 29.39
CA ASP A 324 -54.25 -22.44 30.47
C ASP A 324 -52.89 -23.04 30.87
N LEU A 325 -52.55 -22.96 32.15
CA LEU A 325 -51.35 -23.53 32.73
C LEU A 325 -51.59 -24.97 33.20
N LEU A 326 -50.70 -25.89 32.86
CA LEU A 326 -50.81 -27.32 33.19
C LEU A 326 -50.79 -27.58 34.71
N SER A 327 -50.15 -26.68 35.46
CA SER A 327 -50.12 -26.67 36.93
C SER A 327 -50.43 -25.27 37.42
N ALA A 328 -51.31 -25.15 38.41
CA ALA A 328 -51.61 -23.86 39.04
C ALA A 328 -50.41 -23.36 39.87
N VAL A 329 -50.08 -22.08 39.74
CA VAL A 329 -48.91 -21.41 40.35
C VAL A 329 -49.36 -20.52 41.51
N ASP A 330 -48.57 -20.45 42.58
CA ASP A 330 -48.84 -19.66 43.80
C ASP A 330 -47.66 -18.77 44.25
N ASP A 331 -46.72 -18.49 43.34
CA ASP A 331 -45.59 -17.57 43.53
C ASP A 331 -45.40 -16.68 42.27
N GLU A 332 -44.40 -16.92 41.42
CA GLU A 332 -44.17 -16.19 40.15
C GLU A 332 -44.41 -17.06 38.91
N VAL A 333 -45.02 -16.51 37.86
CA VAL A 333 -45.01 -17.08 36.49
C VAL A 333 -44.77 -16.00 35.44
N THR A 334 -43.86 -16.24 34.51
CA THR A 334 -43.69 -15.37 33.33
C THR A 334 -44.35 -16.01 32.12
N VAL A 335 -45.16 -15.23 31.40
CA VAL A 335 -45.75 -15.57 30.11
C VAL A 335 -45.08 -14.73 29.04
N GLU A 336 -44.78 -15.33 27.90
CA GLU A 336 -44.09 -14.72 26.76
C GLU A 336 -44.99 -14.84 25.52
N ILE A 337 -45.26 -13.73 24.84
CA ILE A 337 -46.18 -13.66 23.70
C ILE A 337 -45.46 -12.98 22.54
N HIS A 338 -45.42 -13.64 21.39
CA HIS A 338 -44.86 -13.09 20.16
C HIS A 338 -46.00 -12.72 19.20
N THR A 339 -45.99 -11.50 18.66
CA THR A 339 -47.00 -11.03 17.70
C THR A 339 -46.37 -10.26 16.53
N GLU A 340 -47.08 -10.23 15.41
CA GLU A 340 -46.79 -9.36 14.27
C GLU A 340 -48.01 -8.49 13.94
N GLN A 341 -47.79 -7.22 13.61
CA GLN A 341 -48.77 -6.39 12.91
C GLN A 341 -48.11 -5.69 11.72
N LYS A 342 -48.90 -5.29 10.73
CA LYS A 342 -48.40 -4.53 9.57
C LYS A 342 -48.12 -3.08 9.99
N LEU A 343 -47.03 -2.49 9.50
CA LEU A 343 -46.83 -1.05 9.53
C LEU A 343 -47.79 -0.38 8.52
N ASP A 344 -48.73 0.43 9.00
CA ASP A 344 -49.72 1.12 8.16
C ASP A 344 -49.66 2.64 8.38
N GLY A 345 -48.98 3.33 7.47
CA GLY A 345 -48.71 4.77 7.56
C GLY A 345 -47.38 5.13 8.25
N GLN A 346 -47.15 6.43 8.43
CA GLN A 346 -45.91 7.01 8.95
C GLN A 346 -45.92 7.29 10.46
N THR A 347 -46.99 6.93 11.17
CA THR A 347 -47.14 7.16 12.62
C THR A 347 -47.80 5.96 13.28
N VAL A 348 -47.22 5.50 14.39
CA VAL A 348 -47.62 4.29 15.11
C VAL A 348 -47.73 4.59 16.60
N GLU A 349 -48.79 4.10 17.24
CA GLU A 349 -48.96 4.13 18.70
C GLU A 349 -48.57 2.77 19.30
N LEU A 350 -47.86 2.78 20.44
CA LEU A 350 -47.15 1.60 20.95
C LEU A 350 -47.28 1.42 22.48
N GLY A 351 -47.54 0.18 22.92
CA GLY A 351 -47.32 -0.28 24.30
C GLY A 351 -48.30 0.19 25.37
N GLY A 352 -49.44 0.77 24.98
CA GLY A 352 -50.40 1.39 25.91
C GLY A 352 -51.87 1.14 25.59
N ARG A 353 -52.74 1.56 26.52
CA ARG A 353 -54.19 1.68 26.31
C ARG A 353 -54.59 3.16 26.28
N SER A 354 -55.30 3.56 25.23
CA SER A 354 -55.81 4.93 25.06
C SER A 354 -57.00 5.22 25.98
N ALA A 355 -57.29 6.50 26.21
CA ALA A 355 -58.39 6.95 27.08
C ALA A 355 -59.79 6.51 26.59
N ASP A 356 -59.95 6.31 25.27
CA ASP A 356 -61.18 5.78 24.66
C ASP A 356 -61.24 4.23 24.71
N GLY A 357 -60.24 3.57 25.30
CA GLY A 357 -60.19 2.12 25.52
C GLY A 357 -59.36 1.32 24.50
N ALA A 358 -58.97 1.93 23.38
CA ALA A 358 -58.20 1.29 22.32
C ALA A 358 -56.85 0.73 22.80
N LEU A 359 -56.43 -0.40 22.22
CA LEU A 359 -55.23 -1.16 22.59
C LEU A 359 -54.11 -0.95 21.57
N HIS A 360 -52.94 -0.56 22.06
CA HIS A 360 -51.73 -0.32 21.27
C HIS A 360 -50.54 -1.16 21.76
N GLY A 361 -50.76 -2.00 22.78
CA GLY A 361 -49.81 -2.94 23.36
C GLY A 361 -50.50 -4.18 23.93
N VAL A 362 -49.70 -5.16 24.31
CA VAL A 362 -50.14 -6.41 24.95
C VAL A 362 -50.27 -6.14 26.46
N HIS A 363 -51.46 -6.33 27.04
CA HIS A 363 -51.74 -5.96 28.45
C HIS A 363 -52.48 -7.08 29.20
N ALA A 364 -52.21 -7.25 30.50
CA ALA A 364 -52.87 -8.28 31.29
C ALA A 364 -54.33 -7.94 31.63
N LEU A 365 -55.16 -8.96 31.79
CA LEU A 365 -56.51 -8.87 32.33
C LEU A 365 -56.58 -9.55 33.70
N ASP A 366 -57.64 -9.25 34.46
CA ASP A 366 -57.90 -9.79 35.81
C ASP A 366 -56.77 -9.52 36.87
N VAL A 367 -55.87 -8.57 36.60
CA VAL A 367 -54.77 -8.14 37.51
C VAL A 367 -55.16 -6.94 38.38
N VAL A 368 -54.56 -6.84 39.57
CA VAL A 368 -54.72 -5.70 40.51
C VAL A 368 -53.84 -4.51 40.13
N ARG A 369 -52.70 -4.77 39.47
CA ARG A 369 -51.71 -3.76 39.06
C ARG A 369 -50.90 -4.26 37.87
N GLU A 370 -50.77 -3.42 36.85
CA GLU A 370 -49.79 -3.57 35.77
C GLU A 370 -48.81 -2.40 35.78
N SER A 371 -47.52 -2.69 35.58
CA SER A 371 -46.46 -1.69 35.36
C SER A 371 -45.26 -2.34 34.68
N GLY A 372 -44.40 -1.58 33.99
CA GLY A 372 -43.40 -2.22 33.16
C GLY A 372 -42.46 -1.32 32.37
N GLN A 373 -41.89 -1.89 31.31
CA GLN A 373 -40.95 -1.23 30.40
C GLN A 373 -41.37 -1.47 28.94
N ILE A 374 -41.18 -0.46 28.10
CA ILE A 374 -41.39 -0.51 26.66
C ILE A 374 -40.04 -0.22 25.99
N ALA A 375 -39.62 -1.09 25.07
CA ALA A 375 -38.42 -0.93 24.27
C ALA A 375 -38.82 -0.83 22.80
N ILE A 376 -38.26 0.12 22.05
CA ILE A 376 -38.57 0.34 20.63
C ILE A 376 -37.25 0.36 19.85
N SER A 377 -37.12 -0.55 18.89
CA SER A 377 -36.04 -0.60 17.90
C SER A 377 -36.60 -0.57 16.47
N HIS A 378 -35.76 -0.24 15.50
CA HIS A 378 -36.12 -0.18 14.08
C HIS A 378 -35.00 -0.75 13.20
N GLY A 379 -35.32 -1.07 11.94
CA GLY A 379 -34.33 -1.40 10.91
C GLY A 379 -33.43 -0.22 10.55
N ASP A 380 -32.24 -0.51 10.04
CA ASP A 380 -31.22 0.51 9.69
C ASP A 380 -31.65 1.43 8.53
N ASP A 381 -32.65 1.02 7.74
CA ASP A 381 -33.25 1.79 6.65
C ASP A 381 -34.47 2.62 7.06
N LEU A 382 -34.80 2.64 8.35
CA LEU A 382 -35.85 3.48 8.94
C LEU A 382 -35.25 4.49 9.92
N THR A 383 -35.88 5.66 9.99
CA THR A 383 -35.72 6.63 11.08
C THR A 383 -36.95 6.59 11.98
N LEU A 384 -36.73 6.68 13.30
CA LEU A 384 -37.80 6.64 14.28
C LEU A 384 -37.71 7.82 15.25
N ARG A 385 -38.78 8.60 15.35
CA ARG A 385 -38.87 9.77 16.24
C ARG A 385 -40.18 9.75 17.02
N ILE A 386 -40.08 9.68 18.35
CA ILE A 386 -41.25 9.87 19.23
C ILE A 386 -41.81 11.29 19.04
N THR A 387 -43.09 11.37 18.70
CA THR A 387 -43.83 12.62 18.49
C THR A 387 -44.72 12.98 19.68
N GLU A 388 -45.23 11.97 20.40
CA GLU A 388 -46.07 12.16 21.59
C GLU A 388 -45.73 11.14 22.67
N GLN A 389 -45.77 11.57 23.94
CA GLN A 389 -45.39 10.78 25.10
C GLN A 389 -46.19 11.24 26.34
N ALA A 390 -47.08 10.38 26.84
CA ALA A 390 -47.83 10.56 28.08
C ALA A 390 -47.88 9.25 28.89
N GLY A 391 -47.99 9.34 30.22
CA GLY A 391 -48.01 8.18 31.12
C GLY A 391 -46.65 7.46 31.32
N VAL A 392 -45.68 7.65 30.43
CA VAL A 392 -44.37 6.98 30.46
C VAL A 392 -43.19 7.93 30.70
N VAL A 393 -42.11 7.39 31.29
CA VAL A 393 -40.83 8.06 31.53
C VAL A 393 -39.75 7.39 30.69
N ARG A 394 -38.95 8.16 29.93
CA ARG A 394 -37.81 7.62 29.17
C ARG A 394 -36.69 7.17 30.13
N ILE A 395 -36.05 6.03 29.84
CA ILE A 395 -34.96 5.45 30.62
C ILE A 395 -33.73 5.18 29.74
N GLU A 396 -32.56 5.03 30.37
CA GLU A 396 -31.31 4.74 29.67
C GLU A 396 -31.22 3.25 29.26
N PRO A 397 -30.57 2.89 28.13
CA PRO A 397 -30.43 1.49 27.67
C PRO A 397 -29.82 0.52 28.70
N ASN A 398 -29.09 1.02 29.68
CA ASN A 398 -28.52 0.22 30.76
C ASN A 398 -29.50 -0.12 31.89
N GLU A 399 -30.64 0.58 32.00
CA GLU A 399 -31.74 0.32 32.94
C GLU A 399 -32.82 -0.61 32.36
N VAL A 400 -32.74 -0.89 31.05
CA VAL A 400 -33.64 -1.79 30.31
C VAL A 400 -33.40 -3.24 30.76
N ALA A 401 -34.47 -3.95 31.09
CA ALA A 401 -34.40 -5.37 31.45
C ALA A 401 -33.76 -6.21 30.34
N LYS A 402 -33.06 -7.29 30.68
CA LYS A 402 -32.13 -7.97 29.75
C LYS A 402 -32.82 -8.57 28.52
N GLU A 403 -34.09 -8.94 28.69
CA GLU A 403 -34.91 -9.65 27.71
C GLU A 403 -35.31 -8.71 26.56
N ILE A 404 -35.60 -7.44 26.89
CA ILE A 404 -36.00 -6.38 25.96
C ILE A 404 -34.84 -5.44 25.56
N ARG A 405 -33.59 -5.73 25.96
CA ARG A 405 -32.43 -4.85 25.73
C ARG A 405 -31.80 -5.10 24.36
N GLN A 406 -31.89 -4.13 23.46
CA GLN A 406 -31.31 -4.18 22.11
C GLN A 406 -30.35 -2.98 21.87
N PRO A 407 -29.39 -3.06 20.92
CA PRO A 407 -28.61 -1.90 20.49
C PRO A 407 -29.52 -0.78 19.95
N GLY A 408 -29.14 0.48 20.14
CA GLY A 408 -29.88 1.65 19.62
C GLY A 408 -31.28 1.92 20.23
N VAL A 409 -31.77 1.04 21.10
CA VAL A 409 -33.17 1.01 21.55
C VAL A 409 -33.62 2.30 22.26
N LEU A 410 -34.79 2.81 21.90
CA LEU A 410 -35.49 3.83 22.68
C LEU A 410 -36.31 3.12 23.77
N ALA A 411 -36.05 3.45 25.03
CA ALA A 411 -36.66 2.75 26.16
C ALA A 411 -37.44 3.66 27.10
N PHE A 412 -38.56 3.14 27.59
CA PHE A 412 -39.53 3.83 28.44
C PHE A 412 -39.98 2.91 29.59
N LYS A 413 -40.48 3.53 30.66
CA LYS A 413 -40.99 2.87 31.86
C LYS A 413 -42.33 3.48 32.24
N TYR A 414 -43.28 2.63 32.60
CA TYR A 414 -44.65 3.03 32.92
C TYR A 414 -45.15 2.37 34.21
N TYR A 415 -46.12 3.01 34.85
CA TYR A 415 -46.63 2.64 36.19
C TYR A 415 -48.14 2.36 36.22
N ASN A 416 -48.81 2.54 35.07
CA ASN A 416 -50.21 2.29 34.74
C ASN A 416 -50.26 2.03 33.22
N PRO A 417 -50.99 1.01 32.69
CA PRO A 417 -51.14 0.78 31.25
C PRO A 417 -51.90 1.89 30.49
N GLU A 418 -52.61 2.80 31.18
CA GLU A 418 -53.15 4.03 30.58
C GLU A 418 -51.99 4.99 30.21
N LEU A 419 -51.56 4.95 28.95
CA LEU A 419 -50.41 5.70 28.43
C LEU A 419 -50.52 5.94 26.92
N THR A 420 -49.80 6.95 26.43
CA THR A 420 -49.70 7.28 25.00
C THR A 420 -48.23 7.38 24.61
N LEU A 421 -47.82 6.67 23.56
CA LEU A 421 -46.46 6.69 23.05
C LEU A 421 -46.50 6.54 21.54
N THR A 422 -46.37 7.67 20.83
CA THR A 422 -46.56 7.75 19.38
C THR A 422 -45.21 7.98 18.71
N ALA A 423 -44.84 7.10 17.79
CA ALA A 423 -43.62 7.17 17.01
C ALA A 423 -43.92 7.51 15.55
N ALA A 424 -43.30 8.56 15.02
CA ALA A 424 -43.20 8.77 13.59
C ALA A 424 -42.07 7.88 13.03
N VAL A 425 -42.36 7.21 11.92
CA VAL A 425 -41.45 6.32 11.19
C VAL A 425 -41.35 6.82 9.76
N ALA A 426 -40.13 7.03 9.27
CA ALA A 426 -39.87 7.46 7.90
C ALA A 426 -38.63 6.75 7.35
N GLU A 427 -38.67 6.37 6.07
CA GLU A 427 -37.54 5.73 5.38
C GLU A 427 -36.30 6.64 5.37
N VAL A 428 -35.13 6.02 5.44
CA VAL A 428 -33.84 6.71 5.33
C VAL A 428 -33.56 7.01 3.87
N GLU A 429 -33.59 8.30 3.50
CA GLU A 429 -33.16 8.74 2.17
C GLU A 429 -31.68 8.33 1.94
N PRO A 430 -31.38 7.59 0.86
CA PRO A 430 -30.03 7.17 0.52
C PRO A 430 -29.20 8.42 0.15
N ARG A 431 -27.96 8.44 0.61
CA ARG A 431 -27.05 9.55 0.33
C ARG A 431 -26.02 9.12 -0.71
N VAL A 432 -26.06 9.71 -1.90
CA VAL A 432 -25.35 9.19 -3.08
C VAL A 432 -24.38 10.23 -3.62
N THR A 433 -23.11 9.88 -3.74
CA THR A 433 -22.11 10.73 -4.40
C THR A 433 -21.38 9.97 -5.50
N VAL A 434 -21.01 10.67 -6.58
CA VAL A 434 -20.35 10.08 -7.76
C VAL A 434 -19.07 10.83 -8.12
N THR A 435 -18.02 10.08 -8.44
CA THR A 435 -16.91 10.57 -9.26
C THR A 435 -17.05 10.02 -10.67
N GLN A 436 -17.12 10.89 -11.68
CA GLN A 436 -17.30 10.52 -13.09
C GLN A 436 -16.02 10.79 -13.89
N ASN A 437 -15.56 9.79 -14.66
CA ASN A 437 -14.50 9.95 -15.65
C ASN A 437 -15.06 9.57 -17.03
N THR A 438 -15.52 10.57 -17.79
CA THR A 438 -15.92 10.39 -19.19
C THR A 438 -14.71 10.63 -20.09
N SER A 439 -14.42 9.68 -20.97
CA SER A 439 -13.33 9.74 -21.95
C SER A 439 -13.89 9.45 -23.32
N LEU A 440 -13.87 10.47 -24.18
CA LEU A 440 -14.45 10.47 -25.52
C LEU A 440 -13.34 10.38 -26.56
N THR A 441 -13.48 9.56 -27.60
CA THR A 441 -12.48 9.41 -28.67
C THR A 441 -13.13 9.68 -30.02
N ILE A 442 -12.70 10.72 -30.72
CA ILE A 442 -13.11 11.00 -32.09
C ILE A 442 -12.38 10.03 -33.02
N GLY A 443 -13.13 9.16 -33.69
CA GLY A 443 -12.72 8.38 -34.84
C GLY A 443 -13.04 9.11 -36.16
N ASP A 444 -13.12 8.36 -37.25
CA ASP A 444 -13.49 8.91 -38.56
C ASP A 444 -15.01 9.09 -38.69
N ASP A 445 -15.79 8.01 -38.46
CA ASP A 445 -17.25 7.96 -38.63
C ASP A 445 -18.04 7.93 -37.30
N GLU A 446 -17.36 7.85 -36.16
CA GLU A 446 -17.98 7.70 -34.82
C GLU A 446 -17.16 8.35 -33.70
N LEU A 447 -17.83 8.65 -32.58
CA LEU A 447 -17.23 9.09 -31.33
C LEU A 447 -17.42 8.00 -30.25
N ASP A 448 -16.33 7.32 -29.88
CA ASP A 448 -16.30 6.36 -28.77
C ASP A 448 -16.58 7.08 -27.45
N LEU A 449 -17.45 6.51 -26.62
CA LEU A 449 -17.73 6.95 -25.26
C LEU A 449 -17.37 5.86 -24.26
N LEU A 450 -16.40 6.15 -23.38
CA LEU A 450 -16.19 5.39 -22.15
C LEU A 450 -16.50 6.28 -20.94
N THR A 451 -17.46 5.90 -20.11
CA THR A 451 -17.76 6.59 -18.86
C THR A 451 -17.59 5.66 -17.66
N GLU A 452 -16.62 5.98 -16.80
CA GLU A 452 -16.37 5.30 -15.52
C GLU A 452 -17.06 6.10 -14.40
N LEU A 453 -17.95 5.46 -13.64
CA LEU A 453 -18.72 6.04 -12.53
C LEU A 453 -18.38 5.31 -11.21
N SER A 454 -17.70 6.01 -10.31
CA SER A 454 -17.42 5.55 -8.95
C SER A 454 -18.46 6.12 -7.99
N TYR A 455 -19.50 5.34 -7.70
CA TYR A 455 -20.54 5.68 -6.73
C TYR A 455 -20.07 5.40 -5.30
N THR A 456 -20.51 6.24 -4.36
CA THR A 456 -20.48 5.96 -2.91
C THR A 456 -21.88 6.18 -2.34
N ILE A 457 -22.49 5.10 -1.83
CA ILE A 457 -23.85 5.03 -1.32
C ILE A 457 -23.80 4.93 0.21
N GLU A 458 -24.21 6.00 0.90
CA GLU A 458 -24.30 6.09 2.35
C GLU A 458 -25.77 6.03 2.84
N ARG A 459 -25.94 5.78 4.15
CA ARG A 459 -27.21 5.76 4.90
C ARG A 459 -28.18 4.62 4.56
N ALA A 460 -28.56 4.45 3.30
CA ALA A 460 -29.47 3.39 2.86
C ALA A 460 -28.99 2.78 1.54
N GLY A 461 -29.07 1.46 1.42
CA GLY A 461 -28.63 0.76 0.22
C GLY A 461 -29.66 0.76 -0.91
N LEU A 462 -29.19 0.81 -2.16
CA LEU A 462 -29.99 0.89 -3.38
C LEU A 462 -30.06 -0.45 -4.14
N PHE A 463 -31.10 -0.63 -4.94
CA PHE A 463 -31.28 -1.77 -5.86
C PHE A 463 -31.07 -1.40 -7.34
N GLU A 464 -31.17 -0.13 -7.69
CA GLU A 464 -30.98 0.38 -9.05
C GLU A 464 -30.28 1.73 -9.03
N LEU A 465 -29.57 2.03 -10.11
CA LEU A 465 -28.93 3.31 -10.39
C LEU A 465 -29.39 3.77 -11.77
N ARG A 466 -29.68 5.05 -11.93
CA ARG A 466 -30.23 5.63 -13.16
C ARG A 466 -29.28 6.68 -13.72
N ILE A 467 -29.01 6.61 -15.01
CA ILE A 467 -28.17 7.54 -15.76
C ILE A 467 -28.96 8.00 -16.98
N GLU A 468 -29.20 9.30 -17.10
CA GLU A 468 -29.76 9.93 -18.30
C GLU A 468 -28.67 10.01 -19.38
N LEU A 469 -29.01 9.61 -20.59
CA LEU A 469 -28.11 9.50 -21.73
C LEU A 469 -28.26 10.73 -22.64
N PRO A 470 -27.15 11.26 -23.20
CA PRO A 470 -27.22 12.32 -24.19
C PRO A 470 -27.89 11.84 -25.49
N ASP A 471 -28.57 12.75 -26.18
CA ASP A 471 -29.24 12.45 -27.46
C ASP A 471 -28.28 11.79 -28.47
N GLY A 472 -28.74 10.71 -29.10
CA GLY A 472 -28.00 9.98 -30.13
C GLY A 472 -26.96 8.95 -29.64
N VAL A 473 -26.65 8.90 -28.34
CA VAL A 473 -25.68 7.93 -27.80
C VAL A 473 -26.26 6.52 -27.77
N ILE A 474 -25.59 5.59 -28.44
CA ILE A 474 -25.88 4.15 -28.42
C ILE A 474 -25.01 3.48 -27.35
N ILE A 475 -25.57 2.54 -26.59
CA ILE A 475 -24.87 1.81 -25.52
C ILE A 475 -24.47 0.41 -26.02
N ASP A 476 -23.18 0.10 -25.99
CA ASP A 476 -22.61 -1.18 -26.40
C ASP A 476 -22.52 -2.18 -25.24
N ASP A 477 -22.06 -1.73 -24.08
CA ASP A 477 -21.93 -2.56 -22.89
C ASP A 477 -21.97 -1.73 -21.59
N VAL A 478 -22.42 -2.35 -20.51
CA VAL A 478 -22.38 -1.76 -19.16
C VAL A 478 -21.86 -2.81 -18.20
N ARG A 479 -20.73 -2.53 -17.56
CA ARG A 479 -20.01 -3.46 -16.68
C ARG A 479 -19.98 -2.95 -15.24
N SER A 480 -20.33 -3.81 -14.30
CA SER A 480 -20.10 -3.61 -12.87
C SER A 480 -19.99 -4.97 -12.17
N ALA A 481 -19.25 -5.05 -11.07
CA ALA A 481 -19.13 -6.28 -10.28
C ALA A 481 -20.43 -6.63 -9.53
N GLN A 482 -21.29 -5.65 -9.31
CA GLN A 482 -22.60 -5.77 -8.65
C GLN A 482 -23.77 -5.80 -9.66
N LEU A 483 -23.49 -5.88 -10.97
CA LEU A 483 -24.51 -5.88 -12.02
C LEU A 483 -25.37 -7.14 -11.98
N LYS A 484 -26.68 -6.96 -12.13
CA LYS A 484 -27.64 -8.04 -12.39
C LYS A 484 -28.11 -8.02 -13.84
N GLU A 485 -28.57 -6.86 -14.29
CA GLU A 485 -29.03 -6.56 -15.64
C GLU A 485 -29.00 -5.04 -15.84
N TYR A 486 -28.98 -4.57 -17.09
CA TYR A 486 -29.20 -3.17 -17.41
C TYR A 486 -30.29 -3.05 -18.49
N ARG A 487 -30.86 -1.85 -18.61
CA ARG A 487 -31.79 -1.50 -19.69
C ARG A 487 -31.57 -0.04 -20.09
N ALA A 488 -31.35 0.20 -21.38
CA ALA A 488 -31.42 1.53 -21.98
C ALA A 488 -32.78 1.66 -22.67
N ASP A 489 -33.63 2.56 -22.17
CA ASP A 489 -34.91 2.92 -22.76
C ASP A 489 -34.83 4.39 -23.23
N ASP A 490 -34.79 4.62 -24.54
CA ASP A 490 -34.53 5.93 -25.17
C ASP A 490 -33.33 6.66 -24.49
N ASN A 491 -33.57 7.76 -23.76
CA ASN A 491 -32.53 8.54 -23.08
C ASN A 491 -32.26 8.09 -21.62
N LEU A 492 -32.67 6.90 -21.18
CA LEU A 492 -32.50 6.47 -19.78
C LEU A 492 -31.87 5.08 -19.65
N LEU A 493 -30.64 5.03 -19.14
CA LEU A 493 -29.97 3.82 -18.69
C LEU A 493 -30.33 3.52 -17.23
N THR A 494 -31.06 2.43 -17.00
CA THR A 494 -31.31 1.87 -15.67
C THR A 494 -30.41 0.66 -15.45
N VAL A 495 -29.52 0.74 -14.45
CA VAL A 495 -28.62 -0.34 -14.03
C VAL A 495 -29.20 -1.00 -12.78
N LEU A 496 -29.58 -2.28 -12.87
CA LEU A 496 -30.11 -3.05 -11.74
C LEU A 496 -28.99 -3.83 -11.07
N LEU A 497 -28.92 -3.72 -9.74
CA LEU A 497 -27.92 -4.38 -8.91
C LEU A 497 -28.38 -5.78 -8.47
N SER A 498 -27.43 -6.64 -8.13
CA SER A 498 -27.68 -8.02 -7.66
C SER A 498 -28.38 -8.09 -6.30
N GLU A 499 -28.08 -7.14 -5.42
CA GLU A 499 -28.61 -7.03 -4.06
C GLU A 499 -28.63 -5.56 -3.59
N ARG A 500 -29.27 -5.29 -2.44
CA ARG A 500 -29.39 -3.94 -1.87
C ARG A 500 -28.02 -3.43 -1.40
N THR A 501 -27.38 -2.63 -2.24
CA THR A 501 -25.94 -2.33 -2.11
C THR A 501 -25.71 -1.01 -1.35
N LEU A 502 -24.82 -1.06 -0.37
CA LEU A 502 -24.32 0.07 0.43
C LEU A 502 -22.80 0.15 0.28
N GLY A 503 -22.23 1.35 0.31
CA GLY A 503 -20.79 1.58 0.08
C GLY A 503 -20.48 1.87 -1.39
N SER A 504 -19.32 1.39 -1.87
CA SER A 504 -18.81 1.75 -3.20
C SER A 504 -19.30 0.81 -4.30
N VAL A 505 -19.74 1.39 -5.43
CA VAL A 505 -20.11 0.68 -6.66
C VAL A 505 -19.40 1.32 -7.83
N GLU A 506 -18.64 0.53 -8.59
CA GLU A 506 -17.97 0.97 -9.81
C GLU A 506 -18.79 0.52 -11.02
N ILE A 507 -19.08 1.43 -11.95
CA ILE A 507 -19.75 1.13 -13.23
C ILE A 507 -18.87 1.65 -14.38
N THR A 508 -18.71 0.85 -15.42
CA THR A 508 -18.12 1.28 -16.70
C THR A 508 -19.19 1.16 -17.78
N ILE A 509 -19.44 2.25 -18.50
CA ILE A 509 -20.36 2.35 -19.62
C ILE A 509 -19.52 2.50 -20.90
N GLU A 510 -19.73 1.61 -21.86
CA GLU A 510 -19.17 1.66 -23.22
C GLU A 510 -20.32 1.92 -24.20
N GLY A 511 -20.10 2.84 -25.14
CA GLY A 511 -21.07 3.27 -26.13
C GLY A 511 -20.42 4.12 -27.23
N HIS A 512 -21.20 4.52 -28.24
CA HIS A 512 -20.74 5.35 -29.35
C HIS A 512 -21.81 6.36 -29.78
N LEU A 513 -21.40 7.34 -30.58
CA LEU A 513 -22.26 8.31 -31.25
C LEU A 513 -21.82 8.39 -32.72
N GLU A 514 -22.72 8.13 -33.67
CA GLU A 514 -22.45 8.27 -35.10
C GLU A 514 -22.12 9.74 -35.46
N LEU A 515 -21.10 9.96 -36.29
CA LEU A 515 -20.68 11.28 -36.78
C LEU A 515 -20.92 11.40 -38.29
N ASP A 516 -21.41 12.56 -38.73
CA ASP A 516 -21.55 12.89 -40.16
C ASP A 516 -20.47 13.91 -40.57
N GLU A 517 -19.93 13.81 -41.78
CA GLU A 517 -18.92 14.74 -42.31
C GLU A 517 -19.44 16.17 -42.43
N GLU A 518 -20.76 16.36 -42.55
CA GLU A 518 -21.41 17.68 -42.51
C GLU A 518 -21.61 18.25 -41.08
N THR A 519 -21.08 17.60 -40.02
CA THR A 519 -21.23 18.03 -38.61
C THR A 519 -19.91 18.58 -38.03
N PRO A 520 -19.52 19.84 -38.34
CA PRO A 520 -18.31 20.46 -37.78
C PRO A 520 -18.50 20.96 -36.33
N GLU A 521 -19.72 21.05 -35.81
CA GLU A 521 -20.03 21.51 -34.46
C GLU A 521 -20.75 20.41 -33.67
N LEU A 522 -20.23 20.07 -32.49
CA LEU A 522 -20.75 18.99 -31.64
C LEU A 522 -20.72 19.40 -30.17
N THR A 523 -21.78 19.11 -29.41
CA THR A 523 -21.72 19.16 -27.94
C THR A 523 -21.29 17.79 -27.41
N LEU A 524 -20.26 17.76 -26.57
CA LEU A 524 -19.70 16.49 -26.08
C LEU A 524 -20.74 15.69 -25.26
N PRO A 525 -21.02 14.41 -25.61
CA PRO A 525 -21.94 13.58 -24.85
C PRO A 525 -21.38 13.21 -23.47
N VAL A 526 -21.98 13.73 -22.40
CA VAL A 526 -21.61 13.45 -20.99
C VAL A 526 -22.82 12.91 -20.22
N PRO A 527 -22.95 11.58 -20.05
CA PRO A 527 -24.08 10.95 -19.36
C PRO A 527 -24.30 11.50 -17.95
N GLU A 528 -25.55 11.61 -17.50
CA GLU A 528 -25.96 12.27 -16.25
C GLU A 528 -26.48 11.26 -15.21
N PRO A 529 -25.69 10.92 -14.17
CA PRO A 529 -26.17 10.04 -13.12
C PRO A 529 -27.16 10.77 -12.21
N LEU A 530 -28.35 10.20 -12.04
CA LEU A 530 -29.50 10.83 -11.38
C LEU A 530 -29.55 10.51 -9.87
N ASN A 531 -30.30 11.35 -9.13
CA ASN A 531 -30.53 11.23 -7.68
C ASN A 531 -29.26 11.32 -6.81
N LEU A 532 -28.40 12.30 -7.08
CA LEU A 532 -27.14 12.52 -6.34
C LEU A 532 -27.21 13.68 -5.33
N ASP A 533 -26.57 13.51 -4.17
CA ASP A 533 -26.20 14.61 -3.27
C ASP A 533 -25.09 15.49 -3.88
N ARG A 534 -24.17 14.85 -4.61
CA ARG A 534 -22.97 15.49 -5.16
C ARG A 534 -22.33 14.68 -6.28
N GLU A 535 -21.90 15.39 -7.30
CA GLU A 535 -21.06 14.88 -8.38
C GLU A 535 -19.70 15.60 -8.41
N THR A 536 -18.67 14.92 -8.88
CA THR A 536 -17.43 15.53 -9.38
C THR A 536 -16.96 14.79 -10.62
N GLY A 537 -16.97 15.45 -11.77
CA GLY A 537 -16.69 14.83 -13.06
C GLY A 537 -15.44 15.36 -13.75
N THR A 538 -14.84 14.53 -14.59
CA THR A 538 -13.79 14.90 -15.55
C THR A 538 -14.16 14.37 -16.93
N VAL A 539 -14.14 15.25 -17.93
CA VAL A 539 -14.29 14.92 -19.35
C VAL A 539 -12.91 14.98 -20.01
N ARG A 540 -12.56 13.98 -20.82
CA ARG A 540 -11.31 13.95 -21.61
C ARG A 540 -11.65 13.67 -23.06
N LEU A 541 -11.17 14.52 -23.97
CA LEU A 541 -11.39 14.36 -25.41
C LEU A 541 -10.10 13.95 -26.10
N PHE A 542 -10.13 12.79 -26.75
CA PHE A 542 -9.06 12.25 -27.57
C PHE A 542 -9.44 12.39 -29.05
N ALA A 543 -8.48 12.73 -29.90
CA ALA A 543 -8.63 12.69 -31.36
C ALA A 543 -7.29 12.36 -32.03
N ASP A 544 -7.30 11.88 -33.27
CA ASP A 544 -6.07 11.69 -34.05
C ASP A 544 -5.39 13.04 -34.38
N ASP A 545 -4.15 13.05 -34.87
CA ASP A 545 -3.49 14.24 -35.42
C ASP A 545 -4.18 14.77 -36.69
N SER A 546 -4.97 13.96 -37.39
CA SER A 546 -5.84 14.39 -38.49
C SER A 546 -6.90 15.43 -38.08
N VAL A 547 -7.38 15.42 -36.83
CA VAL A 547 -8.47 16.30 -36.36
C VAL A 547 -7.94 17.39 -35.42
N GLU A 548 -8.14 18.65 -35.81
CA GLU A 548 -8.08 19.79 -34.90
C GLU A 548 -9.44 19.96 -34.21
N VAL A 549 -9.40 20.26 -32.91
CA VAL A 549 -10.59 20.53 -32.11
C VAL A 549 -10.41 21.86 -31.41
N ALA A 550 -11.35 22.78 -31.63
CA ALA A 550 -11.50 24.03 -30.91
C ALA A 550 -12.69 23.97 -29.95
N THR A 551 -12.72 24.87 -28.97
CA THR A 551 -13.86 25.12 -28.07
C THR A 551 -13.85 26.61 -27.73
N ASP A 552 -15.01 27.23 -27.54
CA ASP A 552 -15.12 28.61 -27.07
C ASP A 552 -15.31 28.60 -25.54
N GLU A 553 -14.37 29.18 -24.80
CA GLU A 553 -14.43 29.22 -23.33
C GLU A 553 -15.62 30.06 -22.80
N GLU A 554 -16.17 31.00 -23.59
CA GLU A 554 -17.37 31.75 -23.19
C GLU A 554 -18.67 30.92 -23.30
N SER A 555 -18.62 29.79 -24.02
CA SER A 555 -19.78 28.91 -24.27
C SER A 555 -19.87 27.68 -23.34
N LEU A 556 -18.95 27.54 -22.39
CA LEU A 556 -18.90 26.40 -21.45
C LEU A 556 -19.89 26.56 -20.28
N GLU A 557 -20.83 25.61 -20.11
CA GLU A 557 -21.68 25.55 -18.92
C GLU A 557 -21.15 24.51 -17.91
N SER A 558 -20.95 24.94 -16.66
CA SER A 558 -20.41 24.19 -15.49
C SER A 558 -19.03 23.53 -15.64
N ALA A 559 -18.56 23.29 -16.86
CA ALA A 559 -17.24 22.78 -17.18
C ALA A 559 -16.16 23.86 -17.02
N ARG A 560 -14.94 23.44 -16.67
CA ARG A 560 -13.74 24.28 -16.64
C ARG A 560 -12.56 23.52 -17.24
N PRO A 561 -11.70 24.15 -18.07
CA PRO A 561 -10.48 23.53 -18.55
C PRO A 561 -9.65 22.92 -17.41
N ALA A 562 -9.10 21.73 -17.65
CA ALA A 562 -8.30 20.97 -16.70
C ALA A 562 -6.91 20.65 -17.31
N PRO A 563 -5.82 20.68 -16.51
CA PRO A 563 -4.47 20.45 -17.03
C PRO A 563 -4.30 19.01 -17.51
N ALA A 564 -4.26 18.83 -18.82
CA ALA A 564 -4.04 17.55 -19.49
C ALA A 564 -2.56 17.12 -19.39
N PRO A 565 -2.24 15.91 -18.89
CA PRO A 565 -0.90 15.35 -18.99
C PRO A 565 -0.50 15.16 -20.47
N PRO A 566 0.66 15.67 -20.92
CA PRO A 566 1.08 15.51 -22.31
C PRO A 566 1.36 14.04 -22.63
N HIS A 567 1.13 13.67 -23.89
CA HIS A 567 1.33 12.32 -24.45
C HIS A 567 0.38 11.22 -23.93
N LEU A 568 -0.73 11.55 -23.27
CA LEU A 568 -1.81 10.57 -23.07
C LEU A 568 -2.47 10.18 -24.40
N THR A 569 -2.59 8.88 -24.65
CA THR A 569 -3.16 8.28 -25.86
C THR A 569 -4.17 7.19 -25.53
N ARG A 570 -5.18 7.04 -26.40
CA ARG A 570 -6.24 6.02 -26.36
C ARG A 570 -6.59 5.66 -27.80
N GLY A 571 -6.68 4.37 -28.16
CA GLY A 571 -6.96 3.93 -29.55
C GLY A 571 -5.88 4.25 -30.61
N GLY A 572 -4.92 5.13 -30.29
CA GLY A 572 -3.99 5.76 -31.24
C GLY A 572 -4.09 7.28 -31.14
N ALA A 573 -5.33 7.77 -31.04
CA ALA A 573 -5.69 9.16 -30.77
C ALA A 573 -5.02 9.72 -29.49
N ARG A 574 -4.77 11.02 -29.49
CA ARG A 574 -4.11 11.78 -28.41
C ARG A 574 -5.11 12.65 -27.67
N LEU A 575 -4.87 12.85 -26.38
CA LEU A 575 -5.65 13.78 -25.55
C LEU A 575 -5.49 15.21 -26.08
N ARG A 576 -6.56 15.76 -26.67
CA ARG A 576 -6.65 17.15 -27.19
C ARG A 576 -6.98 18.12 -26.07
N ALA A 577 -8.01 17.82 -25.29
CA ALA A 577 -8.55 18.69 -24.25
C ALA A 577 -9.09 17.88 -23.07
N ALA A 578 -9.19 18.52 -21.91
CA ALA A 578 -9.81 17.97 -20.72
C ALA A 578 -10.53 19.07 -19.93
N TRP A 579 -11.65 18.72 -19.31
CA TRP A 579 -12.44 19.61 -18.47
C TRP A 579 -12.83 18.92 -17.17
N GLN A 580 -13.08 19.71 -16.13
CA GLN A 580 -13.58 19.27 -14.82
C GLN A 580 -14.88 20.02 -14.49
N TYR A 581 -15.82 19.34 -13.83
CA TYR A 581 -17.10 19.92 -13.41
C TYR A 581 -17.55 19.36 -12.05
N THR A 582 -18.47 20.07 -11.37
CA THR A 582 -19.06 19.64 -10.09
C THR A 582 -20.56 19.85 -9.98
N ASN A 583 -21.18 20.40 -11.04
CA ASN A 583 -22.58 20.78 -11.12
C ASN A 583 -23.11 20.37 -12.50
N ARG A 584 -24.43 20.21 -12.63
CA ARG A 584 -25.18 20.05 -13.89
C ARG A 584 -25.99 21.32 -14.20
N PRO A 585 -26.35 21.60 -15.47
CA PRO A 585 -25.96 20.87 -16.68
C PRO A 585 -24.47 21.06 -17.01
N VAL A 586 -23.92 20.20 -17.85
CA VAL A 586 -22.55 20.28 -18.38
C VAL A 586 -22.65 20.41 -19.89
N VAL A 587 -22.29 21.58 -20.42
CA VAL A 587 -22.28 21.84 -21.87
C VAL A 587 -20.85 22.17 -22.28
N ILE A 588 -20.31 21.36 -23.20
CA ILE A 588 -18.98 21.53 -23.78
C ILE A 588 -19.15 21.44 -25.30
N PRO A 589 -19.39 22.57 -26.00
CA PRO A 589 -19.40 22.57 -27.45
C PRO A 589 -17.96 22.56 -27.98
N ILE A 590 -17.76 21.84 -29.07
CA ILE A 590 -16.50 21.79 -29.81
C ILE A 590 -16.75 22.03 -31.29
N THR A 591 -15.75 22.61 -31.95
CA THR A 591 -15.67 22.70 -33.42
C THR A 591 -14.56 21.77 -33.88
N MET A 592 -14.86 20.92 -34.86
CA MET A 592 -13.96 19.90 -35.40
C MET A 592 -13.52 20.31 -36.82
N THR A 593 -12.24 20.11 -37.14
CA THR A 593 -11.69 20.44 -38.46
C THR A 593 -10.62 19.42 -38.85
N ARG A 594 -10.88 18.67 -39.92
CA ARG A 594 -9.92 17.70 -40.48
C ARG A 594 -8.81 18.43 -41.26
N LYS A 595 -7.56 17.96 -41.12
CA LYS A 595 -6.38 18.51 -41.79
C LYS A 595 -6.08 17.75 -43.08
N PRO A 596 -5.75 18.42 -44.20
CA PRO A 596 -5.34 17.75 -45.43
C PRO A 596 -4.02 16.99 -45.23
N THR A 597 -3.80 15.90 -45.97
CA THR A 597 -2.54 15.13 -45.91
C THR A 597 -1.32 16.03 -46.11
N ARG A 598 -0.36 15.89 -45.20
CA ARG A 598 0.92 16.61 -45.30
C ARG A 598 2.05 15.62 -45.55
N LEU A 599 2.62 15.68 -46.75
CA LEU A 599 3.76 14.86 -47.14
C LEU A 599 5.07 15.62 -46.92
N SER A 600 6.05 14.96 -46.33
CA SER A 600 7.45 15.43 -46.29
C SER A 600 8.41 14.28 -46.56
N SER A 601 9.65 14.57 -46.94
CA SER A 601 10.63 13.53 -47.24
C SER A 601 12.03 13.84 -46.71
N SER A 602 12.75 12.77 -46.33
CA SER A 602 14.17 12.77 -46.03
C SER A 602 14.89 11.79 -46.95
N VAL A 603 15.98 12.21 -47.57
CA VAL A 603 16.74 11.43 -48.55
C VAL A 603 18.15 11.16 -48.03
N ALA A 604 18.54 9.90 -47.97
CA ALA A 604 19.84 9.48 -47.45
C ALA A 604 20.58 8.67 -48.52
N THR A 605 21.56 9.29 -49.20
CA THR A 605 22.28 8.68 -50.34
C THR A 605 23.69 8.27 -49.95
N SER A 606 23.99 6.97 -50.03
CA SER A 606 25.34 6.43 -49.88
C SER A 606 25.92 6.08 -51.24
N ILE A 607 27.13 6.55 -51.53
CA ILE A 607 27.83 6.39 -52.81
C ILE A 607 29.12 5.61 -52.55
N ASP A 608 29.18 4.34 -52.97
CA ASP A 608 30.32 3.44 -52.81
C ASP A 608 31.15 3.40 -54.11
N VAL A 609 32.30 4.07 -54.08
CA VAL A 609 33.20 4.25 -55.23
C VAL A 609 34.20 3.10 -55.32
N GLN A 610 34.00 2.22 -56.32
CA GLN A 610 34.85 1.05 -56.60
C GLN A 610 35.65 1.26 -57.91
N PRO A 611 36.82 0.61 -58.11
CA PRO A 611 37.70 0.88 -59.25
C PRO A 611 37.16 0.57 -60.67
N THR A 612 35.92 0.12 -60.80
CA THR A 612 35.25 -0.22 -62.08
C THR A 612 33.77 0.15 -62.14
N ARG A 613 33.19 0.66 -61.05
CA ARG A 613 31.79 1.09 -60.93
C ARG A 613 31.61 1.93 -59.67
N THR A 614 30.59 2.77 -59.65
CA THR A 614 30.12 3.43 -58.43
C THR A 614 28.72 2.92 -58.12
N ARG A 615 28.52 2.37 -56.92
CA ARG A 615 27.19 1.97 -56.46
C ARG A 615 26.54 3.11 -55.70
N VAL A 616 25.36 3.52 -56.13
CA VAL A 616 24.52 4.48 -55.41
C VAL A 616 23.40 3.72 -54.71
N THR A 617 23.24 3.94 -53.41
CA THR A 617 22.12 3.44 -52.62
C THR A 617 21.46 4.60 -51.90
N THR A 618 20.29 5.01 -52.38
CA THR A 618 19.46 6.05 -51.76
C THR A 618 18.34 5.42 -50.96
N LEU A 619 18.18 5.87 -49.71
CA LEU A 619 16.96 5.66 -48.94
C LEU A 619 16.09 6.91 -49.07
N VAL A 620 14.93 6.78 -49.70
CA VAL A 620 13.90 7.82 -49.74
C VAL A 620 12.88 7.50 -48.65
N ASP A 621 12.91 8.28 -47.58
CA ASP A 621 11.88 8.25 -46.53
C ASP A 621 10.82 9.28 -46.85
N PHE A 622 9.57 8.86 -46.98
CA PHE A 622 8.42 9.75 -46.87
C PHE A 622 7.88 9.70 -45.44
N ASN A 623 7.38 10.82 -44.94
CA ASN A 623 6.61 10.92 -43.71
C ASN A 623 5.26 11.55 -44.04
N VAL A 624 4.20 10.76 -43.88
CA VAL A 624 2.80 11.13 -44.13
C VAL A 624 2.19 11.58 -42.80
N GLU A 625 1.84 12.86 -42.71
CA GLU A 625 1.16 13.45 -41.55
C GLU A 625 -0.32 13.72 -41.88
N TYR A 626 -1.16 13.68 -40.84
CA TYR A 626 -2.61 13.89 -40.87
C TYR A 626 -3.43 12.75 -41.48
N ALA A 627 -3.58 12.67 -42.81
CA ALA A 627 -4.39 11.63 -43.45
C ALA A 627 -3.54 10.68 -44.32
N GLY A 628 -3.88 9.39 -44.32
CA GLY A 628 -3.07 8.33 -44.94
C GLY A 628 -2.96 8.41 -46.47
N GLN A 629 -1.91 7.83 -47.04
CA GLN A 629 -1.62 7.88 -48.47
C GLN A 629 -1.09 6.55 -49.04
N ASP A 630 -1.72 6.04 -50.11
CA ASP A 630 -1.32 4.80 -50.80
C ASP A 630 -0.21 4.97 -51.85
N THR A 631 -0.03 6.17 -52.41
CA THR A 631 0.78 6.40 -53.62
C THR A 631 1.90 7.40 -53.39
N PHE A 632 3.12 7.06 -53.80
CA PHE A 632 4.34 7.87 -53.65
C PHE A 632 5.04 8.09 -54.99
N ARG A 633 5.75 9.20 -55.15
CA ARG A 633 6.44 9.57 -56.41
C ARG A 633 7.85 10.10 -56.16
N PHE A 634 8.83 9.71 -56.98
CA PHE A 634 10.17 10.31 -57.01
C PHE A 634 10.79 10.19 -58.41
N THR A 635 11.75 11.05 -58.74
CA THR A 635 12.53 10.94 -59.99
C THR A 635 13.81 10.15 -59.81
N VAL A 636 14.21 9.44 -60.86
CA VAL A 636 15.47 8.70 -60.97
C VAL A 636 16.22 9.22 -62.21
N PRO A 637 17.56 9.37 -62.19
CA PRO A 637 18.33 9.76 -63.36
C PRO A 637 18.16 8.75 -64.52
N GLU A 638 18.05 9.22 -65.75
CA GLU A 638 17.84 8.35 -66.93
C GLU A 638 18.95 7.30 -67.09
N GLU A 639 20.21 7.69 -66.82
CA GLU A 639 21.39 6.83 -66.78
C GLU A 639 21.31 5.67 -65.77
N ALA A 640 20.53 5.81 -64.70
CA ALA A 640 20.41 4.81 -63.64
C ALA A 640 19.36 3.73 -63.95
N VAL A 641 18.51 3.93 -64.96
CA VAL A 641 17.32 3.09 -65.23
C VAL A 641 17.67 1.65 -65.60
N GLU A 642 18.80 1.40 -66.28
CA GLU A 642 19.21 0.04 -66.68
C GLU A 642 19.62 -0.86 -65.50
N THR A 643 20.14 -0.30 -64.41
CA THR A 643 20.62 -1.04 -63.23
C THR A 643 19.71 -0.91 -62.00
N LEU A 644 18.59 -0.19 -62.15
CA LEU A 644 17.71 0.25 -61.08
C LEU A 644 17.00 -0.88 -60.31
N GLN A 645 17.07 -0.82 -58.99
CA GLN A 645 16.33 -1.69 -58.06
C GLN A 645 15.60 -0.82 -57.03
N ILE A 646 14.29 -0.98 -56.92
CA ILE A 646 13.44 -0.29 -55.93
C ILE A 646 12.82 -1.32 -54.99
N GLU A 647 12.99 -1.12 -53.68
CA GLU A 647 12.40 -1.96 -52.63
C GLU A 647 11.66 -1.10 -51.59
N ALA A 648 10.41 -1.46 -51.26
CA ALA A 648 9.75 -0.92 -50.07
C ALA A 648 10.32 -1.60 -48.81
N VAL A 649 10.92 -0.83 -47.91
CA VAL A 649 11.56 -1.34 -46.71
C VAL A 649 10.56 -1.34 -45.56
N ALA A 650 10.20 -2.51 -45.06
CA ALA A 650 9.33 -2.63 -43.88
C ALA A 650 10.04 -2.10 -42.62
N LEU A 651 9.52 -1.02 -42.05
CA LEU A 651 9.96 -0.43 -40.78
C LEU A 651 9.23 -1.06 -39.57
N SER A 652 8.08 -1.67 -39.83
CA SER A 652 7.21 -2.34 -38.86
C SER A 652 6.67 -3.65 -39.45
N PRO A 653 6.32 -4.67 -38.66
CA PRO A 653 5.52 -5.81 -39.14
C PRO A 653 4.14 -5.41 -39.70
N THR A 654 3.72 -4.15 -39.52
CA THR A 654 2.51 -3.57 -40.11
C THR A 654 2.78 -2.59 -41.27
N SER A 655 4.03 -2.38 -41.69
CA SER A 655 4.30 -1.61 -42.93
C SER A 655 3.62 -2.29 -44.13
N PRO A 656 2.94 -1.54 -45.03
CA PRO A 656 2.44 -2.11 -46.27
C PRO A 656 3.57 -2.54 -47.19
N THR A 657 3.24 -3.36 -48.18
CA THR A 657 4.17 -3.72 -49.26
C THR A 657 3.81 -3.02 -50.56
N LEU A 658 4.81 -2.86 -51.43
CA LEU A 658 4.66 -2.32 -52.78
C LEU A 658 3.72 -3.22 -53.61
N LYS A 659 2.61 -2.66 -54.09
CA LYS A 659 1.61 -3.34 -54.93
C LYS A 659 1.95 -3.19 -56.42
N GLN A 660 2.39 -2.01 -56.84
CA GLN A 660 2.75 -1.70 -58.21
C GLN A 660 3.79 -0.57 -58.26
N GLN A 661 4.74 -0.68 -59.20
CA GLN A 661 5.63 0.40 -59.60
C GLN A 661 5.45 0.68 -61.09
N THR A 662 5.40 1.96 -61.47
CA THR A 662 5.18 2.40 -62.86
C THR A 662 6.12 3.56 -63.18
N PRO A 663 7.03 3.45 -64.17
CA PRO A 663 7.75 4.61 -64.70
C PRO A 663 6.82 5.45 -65.57
N GLY A 664 6.98 6.77 -65.53
CA GLY A 664 6.41 7.72 -66.49
C GLY A 664 7.37 8.01 -67.65
N ASP A 665 7.00 8.97 -68.49
CA ASP A 665 7.85 9.44 -69.59
C ASP A 665 9.08 10.21 -69.07
N ALA A 666 10.20 10.10 -69.78
CA ALA A 666 11.44 10.78 -69.43
C ALA A 666 11.40 12.27 -69.82
N ALA A 667 11.83 13.15 -68.91
CA ALA A 667 11.96 14.58 -69.14
C ALA A 667 13.25 15.11 -68.48
N ASP A 668 14.00 15.97 -69.18
CA ASP A 668 15.19 16.66 -68.69
C ASP A 668 16.26 15.76 -68.03
N GLY A 669 16.37 14.51 -68.50
CA GLY A 669 17.30 13.49 -67.98
C GLY A 669 16.82 12.76 -66.73
N TRP A 670 15.53 12.87 -66.39
CA TRP A 670 14.88 12.25 -65.24
C TRP A 670 13.68 11.39 -65.67
N VAL A 671 13.49 10.27 -64.97
CA VAL A 671 12.30 9.40 -65.11
C VAL A 671 11.52 9.41 -63.79
N PRO A 672 10.26 9.89 -63.77
CA PRO A 672 9.42 9.85 -62.58
C PRO A 672 8.85 8.43 -62.37
N TYR A 673 9.06 7.87 -61.19
CA TYR A 673 8.48 6.60 -60.76
C TYR A 673 7.29 6.84 -59.83
N THR A 674 6.17 6.17 -60.11
CA THR A 674 4.98 6.14 -59.26
C THR A 674 4.84 4.78 -58.59
N LEU A 675 4.74 4.77 -57.26
CA LEU A 675 4.74 3.60 -56.40
C LEU A 675 3.43 3.52 -55.61
N VAL A 676 2.63 2.49 -55.86
CA VAL A 676 1.33 2.26 -55.20
C VAL A 676 1.49 1.14 -54.17
N MET A 677 1.04 1.38 -52.93
CA MET A 677 1.08 0.43 -51.82
C MET A 677 -0.13 -0.52 -51.82
N GLN A 678 -0.12 -1.53 -50.94
CA GLN A 678 -1.28 -2.42 -50.74
C GLN A 678 -2.41 -1.80 -49.88
N ARG A 679 -2.09 -0.79 -49.08
CA ARG A 679 -2.98 0.06 -48.28
C ARG A 679 -2.29 1.39 -48.02
N ASP A 680 -3.03 2.35 -47.52
CA ASP A 680 -2.53 3.66 -47.11
C ASP A 680 -1.46 3.56 -46.00
N VAL A 681 -0.52 4.50 -46.04
CA VAL A 681 0.49 4.75 -45.00
C VAL A 681 0.08 5.99 -44.22
N LEU A 682 0.11 5.91 -42.89
CA LEU A 682 0.26 7.05 -42.00
C LEU A 682 1.62 6.93 -41.29
N GLY A 683 2.36 8.03 -41.16
CA GLY A 683 3.74 8.05 -40.66
C GLY A 683 4.80 7.71 -41.73
N GLN A 684 5.89 7.06 -41.32
CA GLN A 684 7.09 6.88 -42.16
C GLN A 684 7.01 5.68 -43.10
N GLN A 685 7.22 5.90 -44.40
CA GLN A 685 7.43 4.87 -45.42
C GLN A 685 8.82 5.03 -46.05
N ARG A 686 9.62 3.96 -46.02
CA ARG A 686 10.97 3.92 -46.60
C ARG A 686 10.99 3.18 -47.92
N PHE A 687 11.64 3.76 -48.92
CA PHE A 687 12.04 3.09 -50.16
C PHE A 687 13.57 3.04 -50.24
N ARG A 688 14.13 1.87 -50.54
CA ARG A 688 15.53 1.72 -50.96
C ARG A 688 15.56 1.75 -52.48
N VAL A 689 16.40 2.60 -53.03
CA VAL A 689 16.69 2.69 -54.46
C VAL A 689 18.18 2.44 -54.65
N THR A 690 18.54 1.42 -55.40
CA THR A 690 19.94 1.03 -55.65
C THR A 690 20.20 0.96 -57.15
N TYR A 691 21.32 1.50 -57.60
CA TYR A 691 21.80 1.44 -58.97
C TYR A 691 23.34 1.45 -59.02
N ASP A 692 23.91 0.89 -60.08
CA ASP A 692 25.36 0.90 -60.37
C ASP A 692 25.60 1.81 -61.59
N LEU A 693 26.56 2.74 -61.49
CA LEU A 693 27.05 3.62 -62.57
C LEU A 693 28.48 3.24 -62.98
N GLU A 694 28.87 3.51 -64.23
CA GLU A 694 30.24 3.28 -64.74
C GLU A 694 31.06 4.60 -64.77
N PRO A 695 32.30 4.64 -64.23
CA PRO A 695 33.11 5.86 -64.16
C PRO A 695 33.72 6.24 -65.52
N GLY A 696 33.57 7.50 -65.93
CA GLY A 696 34.07 8.05 -67.18
C GLY A 696 35.53 8.52 -67.12
N ALA A 697 36.09 8.87 -68.28
CA ALA A 697 37.40 9.52 -68.39
C ALA A 697 37.27 11.04 -68.27
N VAL A 698 38.14 11.68 -67.48
CA VAL A 698 38.08 13.13 -67.22
C VAL A 698 38.84 13.91 -68.30
N MET A 699 38.25 15.01 -68.77
CA MET A 699 38.92 16.02 -69.60
C MET A 699 39.20 17.25 -68.74
N ILE A 700 40.46 17.71 -68.65
CA ILE A 700 40.86 18.82 -67.77
C ILE A 700 41.51 19.94 -68.61
N PRO A 701 41.05 21.20 -68.54
CA PRO A 701 41.78 22.35 -69.08
C PRO A 701 42.93 22.74 -68.14
N MET A 702 44.10 23.04 -68.70
CA MET A 702 45.32 23.28 -67.91
C MET A 702 45.29 24.65 -67.19
N ALA A 703 45.61 24.66 -65.90
CA ALA A 703 45.82 25.89 -65.13
C ALA A 703 47.27 26.38 -65.23
N VAL A 704 47.49 27.69 -65.10
CA VAL A 704 48.81 28.31 -65.10
C VAL A 704 49.33 28.43 -63.66
N GLU A 705 50.54 27.90 -63.41
CA GLU A 705 51.26 28.12 -62.15
C GLU A 705 51.94 29.50 -62.15
N ASP A 706 51.94 30.18 -61.00
CA ASP A 706 52.67 31.44 -60.78
C ASP A 706 53.63 31.27 -59.59
N GLU A 707 54.79 31.94 -59.63
CA GLU A 707 56.00 31.50 -58.92
C GLU A 707 56.12 32.01 -57.47
N ILE A 708 56.65 31.18 -56.54
CA ILE A 708 56.86 31.54 -55.13
C ILE A 708 58.28 32.09 -54.92
N GLU A 709 58.41 33.36 -54.50
CA GLU A 709 59.68 33.93 -54.01
C GLU A 709 59.72 33.97 -52.47
N VAL A 710 60.92 33.77 -51.89
CA VAL A 710 61.16 33.59 -50.44
C VAL A 710 62.18 34.60 -49.91
N ALA A 711 61.91 35.21 -48.76
CA ALA A 711 62.86 36.04 -48.00
C ALA A 711 62.94 35.61 -46.52
N PRO A 712 64.11 35.67 -45.84
CA PRO A 712 64.33 34.93 -44.61
C PRO A 712 64.38 35.74 -43.30
N ALA A 713 64.06 35.03 -42.21
CA ALA A 713 64.57 35.11 -40.82
C ALA A 713 65.25 36.38 -40.26
N ASP A 714 64.82 36.75 -39.05
CA ASP A 714 65.72 36.96 -37.91
C ASP A 714 64.97 36.65 -36.59
N ALA A 715 65.68 36.43 -35.47
CA ALA A 715 65.08 36.11 -34.17
C ALA A 715 65.97 36.50 -32.98
N ASP A 716 65.41 37.10 -31.91
CA ASP A 716 65.94 36.92 -30.54
C ASP A 716 65.00 37.35 -29.37
N GLU A 717 65.32 36.83 -28.18
CA GLU A 717 64.98 37.20 -26.79
C GLU A 717 63.52 37.51 -26.29
N VAL A 718 62.90 36.47 -25.70
CA VAL A 718 62.43 36.39 -24.28
C VAL A 718 61.67 37.59 -23.62
N GLY A 719 60.34 37.63 -23.83
CA GLY A 719 59.33 37.21 -22.83
C GLY A 719 59.01 38.03 -21.55
N LYS A 720 57.70 38.27 -21.30
CA LYS A 720 57.08 38.32 -19.95
C LYS A 720 55.52 38.31 -19.94
N THR A 721 54.97 37.57 -18.96
CA THR A 721 53.67 37.75 -18.23
C THR A 721 52.30 37.84 -18.94
N ASN A 722 51.44 36.88 -18.54
CA ASN A 722 49.96 36.93 -18.37
C ASN A 722 49.47 38.24 -17.65
N PRO A 723 48.16 38.64 -17.61
CA PRO A 723 46.97 37.76 -17.66
C PRO A 723 45.68 38.28 -18.35
N GLU A 724 44.61 37.53 -18.08
CA GLU A 724 43.21 37.54 -18.54
C GLU A 724 42.37 38.84 -18.38
N ARG A 725 41.34 38.93 -19.24
CA ARG A 725 39.94 39.34 -19.01
C ARG A 725 39.55 40.77 -18.55
N GLU A 726 38.70 41.38 -19.40
CA GLU A 726 37.38 42.01 -19.08
C GLU A 726 37.33 43.24 -18.12
N PRO A 727 36.26 44.07 -18.14
CA PRO A 727 35.48 44.56 -19.29
C PRO A 727 35.19 46.10 -19.21
N ALA A 728 34.37 46.59 -20.16
CA ALA A 728 33.35 47.65 -19.98
C ALA A 728 33.74 49.16 -19.82
N VAL A 729 33.17 49.96 -20.74
CA VAL A 729 32.31 51.14 -20.49
C VAL A 729 32.95 52.56 -20.30
N ASP A 730 32.13 53.53 -20.71
CA ASP A 730 32.14 55.01 -20.58
C ASP A 730 33.12 55.91 -21.37
N GLU A 731 32.48 56.62 -22.31
CA GLU A 731 32.62 58.03 -22.67
C GLU A 731 33.61 58.91 -21.87
N HIS A 732 34.37 59.74 -22.60
CA HIS A 732 34.20 61.19 -22.45
C HIS A 732 34.53 61.97 -23.73
N SER A 733 33.84 63.09 -23.90
CA SER A 733 34.07 64.06 -24.97
C SER A 733 35.33 64.89 -24.74
N ASP A 734 36.05 65.24 -25.80
CA ASP A 734 36.31 66.67 -26.02
C ASP A 734 36.54 67.02 -27.50
N SER A 735 35.99 68.16 -27.89
CA SER A 735 36.23 68.87 -29.15
C SER A 735 36.45 70.34 -28.75
N PRO A 736 37.26 71.14 -29.47
CA PRO A 736 36.62 71.99 -30.49
C PRO A 736 37.53 72.52 -31.63
N ALA A 737 36.90 73.28 -32.53
CA ALA A 737 37.44 74.47 -33.23
C ALA A 737 38.38 74.25 -34.45
N GLU A 738 38.31 75.04 -35.53
CA GLU A 738 37.39 76.16 -35.86
C GLU A 738 37.29 76.47 -37.38
N LYS A 739 36.06 76.77 -37.85
CA LYS A 739 35.67 77.80 -38.87
C LYS A 739 36.11 77.70 -40.35
N ASP A 740 35.38 78.26 -41.34
CA ASP A 740 34.48 79.45 -41.35
C ASP A 740 33.26 79.35 -42.33
N VAL A 741 32.09 79.89 -41.92
CA VAL A 741 31.23 80.96 -42.56
C VAL A 741 30.83 80.83 -44.07
N THR A 742 29.56 80.95 -44.55
CA THR A 742 28.36 81.83 -44.35
C THR A 742 27.10 81.15 -45.01
N ASP A 743 25.82 81.57 -45.00
CA ASP A 743 24.86 82.31 -44.11
C ASP A 743 23.46 82.50 -44.81
N SER A 744 22.35 82.52 -44.06
CA SER A 744 20.98 83.06 -44.36
C SER A 744 20.08 82.40 -45.48
N ALA A 745 18.72 82.43 -45.46
CA ALA A 745 17.69 82.72 -44.42
C ALA A 745 16.21 82.37 -44.87
N GLU A 746 15.27 82.33 -43.90
CA GLU A 746 13.77 82.53 -43.97
C GLU A 746 12.78 81.44 -44.53
N SER A 747 11.46 81.69 -44.38
CA SER A 747 10.30 80.72 -44.41
C SER A 747 8.96 81.45 -44.78
N PRO A 748 7.70 80.93 -44.62
CA PRO A 748 7.07 79.57 -44.57
C PRO A 748 5.97 79.44 -45.71
N PRO A 749 4.61 79.21 -45.57
CA PRO A 749 3.75 78.36 -44.71
C PRO A 749 2.53 77.58 -45.38
N ALA A 750 2.14 76.43 -44.79
CA ALA A 750 0.78 75.91 -44.46
C ALA A 750 -0.38 75.52 -45.46
N ASN A 751 -1.05 74.39 -45.10
CA ASN A 751 -2.52 74.10 -44.98
C ASN A 751 -3.33 73.15 -45.93
N ASP A 752 -4.17 72.32 -45.27
CA ASP A 752 -5.44 71.62 -45.63
C ASP A 752 -5.54 70.47 -46.69
N GLY A 753 -6.48 69.52 -46.42
CA GLY A 753 -6.94 68.41 -47.29
C GLY A 753 -8.31 68.67 -47.98
N PRO A 754 -9.07 67.67 -48.52
CA PRO A 754 -9.45 66.41 -47.83
C PRO A 754 -9.60 65.15 -48.76
N GLU A 755 -10.53 64.24 -48.40
CA GLU A 755 -10.80 62.83 -48.82
C GLU A 755 -11.20 62.56 -50.30
N ALA A 756 -10.89 61.34 -50.81
CA ALA A 756 -11.78 60.44 -51.60
C ALA A 756 -11.10 59.10 -52.00
N GLU A 757 -11.88 58.07 -52.36
CA GLU A 757 -11.44 56.71 -52.75
C GLU A 757 -11.22 56.52 -54.27
N ALA A 758 -10.30 55.62 -54.68
CA ALA A 758 -10.41 54.72 -55.86
C ALA A 758 -9.21 53.73 -55.94
N ASP A 759 -9.35 52.68 -56.76
CA ASP A 759 -8.42 51.54 -56.92
C ASP A 759 -7.82 51.46 -58.36
N ALA A 760 -6.83 50.57 -58.54
CA ALA A 760 -6.28 49.98 -59.77
C ALA A 760 -5.11 50.65 -60.54
N THR A 761 -3.96 49.95 -60.48
CA THR A 761 -3.00 49.60 -61.56
C THR A 761 -1.90 50.58 -62.06
N GLU A 762 -0.81 49.92 -62.53
CA GLU A 762 0.39 50.38 -63.26
C GLU A 762 1.50 51.12 -62.49
N SER A 763 2.70 51.10 -63.07
CA SER A 763 4.00 51.26 -62.40
C SER A 763 5.01 52.10 -63.20
N GLU A 764 5.89 52.80 -62.47
CA GLU A 764 7.13 53.46 -62.94
C GLU A 764 6.99 54.74 -63.80
N GLY A 765 8.07 55.55 -63.80
CA GLY A 765 8.17 56.90 -64.37
C GLY A 765 8.69 57.91 -63.33
N SER A 766 10.01 58.10 -63.20
CA SER A 766 10.86 59.07 -63.92
C SER A 766 10.65 60.53 -63.45
N ASP A 767 11.64 61.21 -62.85
CA ASP A 767 12.88 61.74 -63.48
C ASP A 767 12.62 62.67 -64.66
N ASP A 768 13.00 63.96 -64.53
CA ASP A 768 13.60 64.87 -65.54
C ASP A 768 13.58 66.36 -65.05
N GLU A 769 14.29 67.35 -65.64
CA GLU A 769 15.10 67.36 -66.86
C GLU A 769 16.34 68.29 -66.81
N THR A 770 17.26 67.98 -67.74
CA THR A 770 18.50 68.62 -68.24
C THR A 770 18.73 70.16 -68.21
N ARG A 771 20.03 70.53 -68.24
CA ARG A 771 20.76 71.07 -69.42
C ARG A 771 22.29 71.17 -69.18
N ASP A 772 23.19 71.15 -70.18
CA ASP A 772 23.00 71.41 -71.62
C ASP A 772 23.96 70.62 -72.55
N THR A 773 23.41 70.10 -73.67
CA THR A 773 23.99 69.85 -75.03
C THR A 773 25.32 69.11 -75.31
N GLY A 774 25.27 68.22 -76.32
CA GLY A 774 26.43 67.74 -77.12
C GLY A 774 26.28 66.30 -77.68
N ASP A 775 25.24 65.94 -78.45
CA ASP A 775 25.09 66.17 -79.92
C ASP A 775 26.22 65.45 -80.73
N VAL A 776 26.04 64.52 -81.70
CA VAL A 776 24.99 64.28 -82.74
C VAL A 776 25.03 62.80 -83.25
N ASP A 777 23.89 62.21 -83.68
CA ASP A 777 23.66 61.00 -84.56
C ASP A 777 24.41 59.65 -84.33
N GLY A 778 23.89 58.46 -84.71
CA GLY A 778 22.57 58.09 -85.25
C GLY A 778 22.54 56.72 -85.99
N ALA A 779 21.37 56.05 -85.97
CA ALA A 779 20.87 55.01 -86.90
C ALA A 779 21.63 53.67 -87.17
N THR A 780 21.02 52.57 -86.71
CA THR A 780 20.45 51.46 -87.54
C THR A 780 21.35 50.49 -88.37
N THR A 781 20.89 49.22 -88.42
CA THR A 781 21.18 48.12 -89.38
C THR A 781 22.46 47.28 -89.32
N ALA A 782 22.23 45.98 -89.09
CA ALA A 782 22.65 44.82 -89.91
C ALA A 782 24.13 44.49 -90.21
N SER A 783 24.52 43.31 -89.71
CA SER A 783 24.94 42.11 -90.49
C SER A 783 26.19 42.14 -91.41
N GLU A 784 26.93 41.02 -91.34
CA GLU A 784 28.00 40.57 -92.27
C GLU A 784 29.29 41.42 -92.34
N THR A 785 30.50 40.90 -92.63
CA THR A 785 31.08 39.53 -92.60
C THR A 785 32.61 39.65 -92.80
N GLU A 786 33.43 38.75 -92.20
CA GLU A 786 34.86 38.51 -92.52
C GLU A 786 35.90 39.65 -92.24
N ALA A 787 37.19 39.40 -92.00
CA ALA A 787 37.95 38.15 -91.84
C ALA A 787 39.27 38.34 -91.03
N THR A 788 39.73 37.23 -90.42
CA THR A 788 41.13 36.80 -90.16
C THR A 788 42.20 37.81 -89.71
N VAL A 789 42.77 37.54 -88.52
CA VAL A 789 44.22 37.36 -88.36
C VAL A 789 44.44 36.07 -87.56
N ASP A 790 45.31 35.19 -88.04
CA ASP A 790 45.53 33.85 -87.48
C ASP A 790 46.51 33.85 -86.29
N VAL A 791 46.18 33.10 -85.25
CA VAL A 791 47.14 32.34 -84.44
C VAL A 791 46.54 30.96 -84.17
N GLU A 792 47.08 29.92 -84.80
CA GLU A 792 46.86 28.55 -84.36
C GLU A 792 47.73 28.29 -83.12
N GLU A 793 47.12 28.07 -81.96
CA GLU A 793 47.80 27.43 -80.83
C GLU A 793 46.94 26.23 -80.39
N ALA A 794 47.37 25.04 -80.80
CA ALA A 794 46.65 23.80 -80.54
C ALA A 794 46.92 23.35 -79.11
N VAL A 795 45.92 23.50 -78.23
CA VAL A 795 45.92 22.90 -76.90
C VAL A 795 45.84 21.38 -77.07
N GLU A 796 46.95 20.68 -76.87
CA GLU A 796 46.97 19.21 -76.85
C GLU A 796 46.24 18.71 -75.60
N LEU A 797 45.07 18.10 -75.82
CA LEU A 797 44.24 17.50 -74.77
C LEU A 797 44.79 16.10 -74.44
N GLU A 798 45.68 16.01 -73.46
CA GLU A 798 46.16 14.72 -72.95
C GLU A 798 45.16 14.12 -71.94
N VAL A 799 44.61 12.95 -72.27
CA VAL A 799 43.73 12.18 -71.37
C VAL A 799 44.60 11.39 -70.41
N ASP A 800 44.58 11.74 -69.11
CA ASP A 800 45.23 10.95 -68.06
C ASP A 800 44.46 9.62 -67.84
N PRO A 801 44.99 8.44 -68.22
CA PRO A 801 44.30 7.17 -68.05
C PRO A 801 44.27 6.69 -66.58
N HIS A 802 44.86 7.44 -65.65
CA HIS A 802 44.89 7.16 -64.21
C HIS A 802 43.93 8.03 -63.39
N ARG A 803 43.20 8.95 -64.04
CA ARG A 803 42.10 9.72 -63.43
C ARG A 803 40.78 9.41 -64.12
N GLN A 804 39.76 9.12 -63.31
CA GLN A 804 38.38 8.89 -63.77
C GLN A 804 37.43 9.79 -62.99
N GLY A 805 36.27 10.08 -63.57
CA GLY A 805 35.27 10.97 -62.98
C GLY A 805 33.85 10.50 -63.23
N LEU A 806 32.95 10.88 -62.33
CA LEU A 806 31.53 10.55 -62.39
C LEU A 806 30.73 11.62 -61.65
N THR A 807 29.77 12.23 -62.34
CA THR A 807 28.71 13.03 -61.73
C THR A 807 27.62 12.10 -61.22
N VAL A 808 27.13 12.32 -59.98
CA VAL A 808 26.03 11.54 -59.40
C VAL A 808 24.85 12.47 -59.08
N ARG A 809 23.74 12.24 -59.77
CA ARG A 809 22.47 12.97 -59.61
C ARG A 809 21.66 12.43 -58.43
N ILE A 810 21.31 13.29 -57.47
CA ILE A 810 20.60 12.87 -56.26
C ILE A 810 19.09 12.72 -56.52
N ILE A 811 18.56 11.52 -56.29
CA ILE A 811 17.13 11.18 -56.43
C ILE A 811 16.24 12.18 -55.69
N ARG A 812 15.22 12.71 -56.39
CA ARG A 812 14.35 13.78 -55.90
C ARG A 812 12.92 13.26 -55.62
N PRO A 813 12.41 13.35 -54.38
CA PRO A 813 11.03 13.00 -54.07
C PRO A 813 10.06 14.05 -54.66
N LEU A 814 8.85 13.61 -55.03
CA LEU A 814 7.80 14.45 -55.61
C LEU A 814 6.52 14.44 -54.78
N GLY A 815 5.68 15.46 -54.98
CA GLY A 815 4.29 15.46 -54.51
C GLY A 815 3.38 14.57 -55.36
N LEU A 816 2.13 14.42 -54.91
CA LEU A 816 1.06 13.84 -55.72
C LEU A 816 0.33 14.94 -56.49
N GLU A 817 0.17 14.76 -57.80
CA GLU A 817 -0.73 15.58 -58.62
C GLU A 817 -2.18 15.10 -58.42
N ALA A 818 -3.14 16.02 -58.61
CA ALA A 818 -4.56 15.66 -58.60
C ALA A 818 -4.97 14.90 -59.87
N ASP A 819 -5.92 14.00 -59.72
CA ASP A 819 -6.52 13.16 -60.78
C ASP A 819 -8.02 13.00 -60.50
N ASP A 820 -8.79 12.45 -61.44
CA ASP A 820 -10.25 12.19 -61.32
C ASP A 820 -10.65 11.34 -60.08
N THR A 821 -9.68 10.81 -59.33
CA THR A 821 -9.86 9.97 -58.14
C THR A 821 -9.06 10.37 -56.89
N ARG A 822 -8.22 11.42 -56.94
CA ARG A 822 -7.34 11.83 -55.82
C ARG A 822 -7.08 13.34 -55.82
N GLU A 823 -7.03 13.95 -54.63
CA GLU A 823 -6.53 15.32 -54.45
C GLU A 823 -5.00 15.40 -54.56
N ALA A 824 -4.47 16.62 -54.75
CA ALA A 824 -3.03 16.87 -54.87
C ALA A 824 -2.36 16.98 -53.49
N THR A 825 -1.43 16.08 -53.18
CA THR A 825 -0.64 16.14 -51.94
C THR A 825 0.70 16.84 -52.16
N ALA A 826 0.79 18.11 -51.76
CA ALA A 826 2.01 18.90 -51.87
C ALA A 826 3.13 18.42 -50.93
N LEU A 827 4.33 18.24 -51.49
CA LEU A 827 5.53 17.83 -50.75
C LEU A 827 6.12 19.02 -49.98
N THR A 828 5.81 19.13 -48.69
CA THR A 828 6.02 20.35 -47.89
C THR A 828 7.49 20.60 -47.53
N ARG A 829 8.35 19.57 -47.53
CA ARG A 829 9.78 19.69 -47.24
C ARG A 829 10.54 18.47 -47.77
N VAL A 830 11.72 18.73 -48.35
CA VAL A 830 12.74 17.72 -48.68
C VAL A 830 14.05 18.12 -47.99
N THR A 831 14.64 17.22 -47.23
CA THR A 831 15.99 17.35 -46.66
C THR A 831 16.81 16.11 -47.00
N GLY A 832 18.14 16.21 -47.04
CA GLY A 832 18.95 15.01 -47.25
C GLY A 832 20.40 15.09 -46.80
N GLU A 833 21.01 13.92 -46.77
CA GLU A 833 22.43 13.71 -46.51
C GLU A 833 23.00 12.80 -47.61
N VAL A 834 24.22 13.12 -48.04
CA VAL A 834 25.00 12.32 -48.99
C VAL A 834 26.30 11.88 -48.30
N GLN A 835 26.65 10.62 -48.42
CA GLN A 835 27.84 10.00 -47.87
C GLN A 835 28.62 9.34 -49.01
N ILE A 836 29.92 9.59 -49.13
CA ILE A 836 30.76 8.96 -50.13
C ILE A 836 31.74 8.02 -49.43
N GLU A 837 31.64 6.73 -49.71
CA GLU A 837 32.60 5.69 -49.33
C GLU A 837 33.52 5.37 -50.53
N LYS A 838 34.74 4.92 -50.23
CA LYS A 838 35.76 4.62 -51.25
C LYS A 838 36.52 3.35 -50.92
N GLU A 839 37.00 2.65 -51.94
CA GLU A 839 37.98 1.59 -51.72
C GLU A 839 39.30 2.13 -51.13
N GLN A 840 40.06 1.28 -50.43
CA GLN A 840 41.36 1.67 -49.86
C GLN A 840 42.40 2.00 -50.94
N SER A 841 42.31 1.39 -52.14
CA SER A 841 43.27 1.62 -53.24
C SER A 841 43.02 2.88 -54.08
N LEU A 842 42.01 3.69 -53.72
CA LEU A 842 41.60 4.91 -54.44
C LEU A 842 41.79 6.16 -53.59
N THR A 843 42.27 7.24 -54.18
CA THR A 843 42.06 8.61 -53.68
C THR A 843 40.84 9.16 -54.38
N ILE A 844 39.90 9.77 -53.64
CA ILE A 844 38.79 10.52 -54.24
C ILE A 844 38.87 11.99 -53.86
N THR A 845 38.29 12.83 -54.71
CA THR A 845 37.93 14.22 -54.43
C THR A 845 36.51 14.39 -54.93
N ALA A 846 35.65 15.07 -54.17
CA ALA A 846 34.27 15.26 -54.56
C ALA A 846 33.77 16.65 -54.18
N ASP A 847 33.03 17.27 -55.09
CA ASP A 847 32.38 18.55 -54.92
C ASP A 847 30.88 18.37 -55.21
N ALA A 848 30.02 19.20 -54.61
CA ALA A 848 28.58 19.13 -54.77
C ALA A 848 28.01 20.49 -55.18
N SER A 849 27.03 20.48 -56.09
CA SER A 849 26.40 21.69 -56.61
C SER A 849 24.88 21.56 -56.70
N GLY A 850 24.19 22.71 -56.78
CA GLY A 850 22.73 22.82 -56.77
C GLY A 850 22.10 22.89 -55.37
N ALA A 851 20.97 23.59 -55.26
CA ALA A 851 20.23 23.82 -54.01
C ALA A 851 21.09 24.40 -52.86
N ASP A 852 20.72 24.11 -51.61
CA ASP A 852 21.44 24.53 -50.40
C ASP A 852 22.39 23.45 -49.86
N VAL A 853 23.11 22.77 -50.76
CA VAL A 853 24.06 21.70 -50.39
C VAL A 853 25.33 22.25 -49.72
N GLU A 854 25.61 21.76 -48.51
CA GLU A 854 26.76 22.13 -47.67
C GLU A 854 27.62 20.88 -47.36
N PRO A 855 28.97 20.95 -47.48
CA PRO A 855 29.85 19.88 -47.03
C PRO A 855 29.90 19.81 -45.49
N ILE A 856 29.94 18.59 -44.93
CA ILE A 856 29.91 18.35 -43.48
C ILE A 856 30.97 17.31 -43.05
N ASP A 857 31.39 17.33 -41.78
CA ASP A 857 32.17 16.22 -41.21
C ASP A 857 31.30 14.95 -41.23
N VAL A 858 31.87 13.83 -41.68
CA VAL A 858 31.25 12.49 -41.67
C VAL A 858 30.67 12.10 -40.30
N ARG A 859 31.21 12.64 -39.21
CA ARG A 859 30.72 12.48 -37.83
C ARG A 859 29.39 13.20 -37.57
N GLU A 860 29.01 14.17 -38.37
CA GLU A 860 27.75 14.91 -38.25
C GLU A 860 26.57 14.22 -38.93
N LEU A 861 26.79 13.20 -39.77
CA LEU A 861 25.72 12.43 -40.43
C LEU A 861 24.71 11.88 -39.41
N THR A 862 23.42 12.01 -39.71
CA THR A 862 22.32 11.64 -38.80
C THR A 862 21.48 10.47 -39.30
N THR A 863 21.38 10.32 -40.62
CA THR A 863 20.61 9.29 -41.33
C THR A 863 21.48 8.16 -41.87
N LEU A 864 22.76 8.46 -42.14
CA LEU A 864 23.76 7.54 -42.72
C LEU A 864 24.83 7.14 -41.69
N PRO A 865 25.59 6.06 -41.93
CA PRO A 865 26.73 5.68 -41.09
C PRO A 865 27.75 6.81 -40.95
N LYS A 866 28.30 6.99 -39.75
CA LYS A 866 29.37 7.96 -39.47
C LYS A 866 30.75 7.43 -39.93
N SER A 867 30.80 6.97 -41.18
CA SER A 867 31.96 6.43 -41.90
C SER A 867 32.00 6.95 -43.34
N GLY A 868 33.08 6.69 -44.07
CA GLY A 868 33.29 7.20 -45.43
C GLY A 868 34.41 8.24 -45.51
N ALA A 869 34.56 8.83 -46.68
CA ALA A 869 35.64 9.78 -47.01
C ALA A 869 35.16 11.23 -47.04
N MET A 870 33.96 11.50 -47.56
CA MET A 870 33.35 12.84 -47.66
C MET A 870 31.84 12.75 -47.40
N ALA A 871 31.24 13.84 -46.93
CA ALA A 871 29.81 13.91 -46.66
C ALA A 871 29.26 15.32 -46.95
N PHE A 872 27.99 15.36 -47.36
CA PHE A 872 27.24 16.57 -47.68
C PHE A 872 25.84 16.51 -47.07
N ARG A 873 25.22 17.67 -46.89
CA ARG A 873 23.84 17.82 -46.41
C ARG A 873 23.13 18.89 -47.23
N TYR A 874 21.83 18.73 -47.45
CA TYR A 874 20.97 19.79 -48.00
C TYR A 874 19.67 19.87 -47.19
N ARG A 875 19.10 21.07 -47.12
CA ARG A 875 17.93 21.39 -46.29
C ARG A 875 16.69 21.71 -47.14
N LYS A 876 16.87 21.86 -48.46
CA LYS A 876 15.85 21.98 -49.50
C LYS A 876 16.29 21.24 -50.76
N HIS A 877 15.33 20.81 -51.57
CA HIS A 877 15.56 20.36 -52.95
C HIS A 877 14.45 20.98 -53.83
N PRO A 878 14.67 22.19 -54.40
CA PRO A 878 13.67 22.94 -55.16
C PRO A 878 13.14 22.19 -56.39
N GLU A 879 12.10 22.71 -57.05
CA GLU A 879 11.57 22.10 -58.27
C GLU A 879 12.45 22.32 -59.49
N ASP A 880 13.06 23.50 -59.60
CA ASP A 880 13.87 23.93 -60.75
C ASP A 880 15.38 23.62 -60.60
N GLU A 881 15.81 22.95 -59.53
CA GLU A 881 17.24 22.71 -59.22
C GLU A 881 17.57 21.23 -58.98
N THR A 882 18.62 20.75 -59.67
CA THR A 882 19.19 19.40 -59.49
C THR A 882 20.42 19.43 -58.59
N ILE A 883 20.49 18.56 -57.58
CA ILE A 883 21.70 18.37 -56.78
C ILE A 883 22.58 17.33 -57.49
N GLU A 884 23.77 17.77 -57.90
CA GLU A 884 24.78 16.95 -58.58
C GLU A 884 26.05 16.85 -57.71
N VAL A 885 26.64 15.66 -57.63
CA VAL A 885 27.87 15.38 -56.87
C VAL A 885 28.94 14.87 -57.82
N ASP A 886 29.92 15.71 -58.13
CA ASP A 886 31.02 15.40 -59.03
C ASP A 886 32.14 14.70 -58.27
N ILE A 887 32.44 13.45 -58.63
CA ILE A 887 33.43 12.61 -57.97
C ILE A 887 34.59 12.34 -58.93
N THR A 888 35.80 12.76 -58.57
CA THR A 888 37.04 12.42 -59.27
C THR A 888 37.82 11.38 -58.47
N GLN A 889 38.30 10.32 -59.12
CA GLN A 889 39.13 9.26 -58.51
C GLN A 889 40.51 9.14 -59.18
N ALA A 890 41.54 8.88 -58.36
CA ALA A 890 42.93 8.67 -58.77
C ALA A 890 43.58 7.52 -57.99
N ARG A 891 44.60 6.87 -58.57
CA ARG A 891 45.26 5.67 -57.99
C ARG A 891 46.75 5.89 -57.76
N TYR A 892 47.27 5.52 -56.59
CA TYR A 892 48.68 5.70 -56.21
C TYR A 892 49.27 4.51 -55.44
N ASP A 893 50.60 4.41 -55.47
CA ASP A 893 51.39 3.39 -54.77
C ASP A 893 51.44 3.57 -53.24
N VAL A 894 51.72 2.47 -52.53
CA VAL A 894 51.48 2.32 -51.09
C VAL A 894 52.56 2.98 -50.22
N GLN A 895 52.11 3.74 -49.21
CA GLN A 895 52.96 4.37 -48.18
C GLN A 895 53.12 3.46 -46.93
N GLU A 896 54.10 3.75 -46.07
CA GLU A 896 54.62 2.80 -45.07
C GLU A 896 53.58 2.27 -44.06
N VAL A 897 53.53 0.95 -43.89
CA VAL A 897 52.47 0.25 -43.15
C VAL A 897 52.86 0.04 -41.68
N ILE A 898 51.95 0.34 -40.75
CA ILE A 898 52.08 0.05 -39.32
C ILE A 898 52.16 -1.47 -39.10
N ALA A 899 53.36 -1.99 -38.85
CA ALA A 899 53.64 -3.41 -38.72
C ALA A 899 53.05 -4.07 -37.46
N THR A 900 52.81 -3.27 -36.40
CA THR A 900 52.33 -3.77 -35.10
C THR A 900 51.22 -2.88 -34.52
N VAL A 901 50.12 -3.48 -34.05
CA VAL A 901 49.01 -2.77 -33.38
C VAL A 901 48.75 -3.40 -32.01
N VAL A 902 49.06 -2.64 -30.95
CA VAL A 902 48.80 -3.00 -29.56
C VAL A 902 47.41 -2.47 -29.17
N SER A 903 46.41 -3.35 -29.22
CA SER A 903 45.02 -3.00 -28.90
C SER A 903 44.83 -2.66 -27.41
N ARG A 904 45.51 -3.40 -26.51
CA ARG A 904 45.48 -3.16 -25.05
C ARG A 904 46.86 -3.39 -24.45
N ARG A 905 47.28 -2.45 -23.60
CA ARG A 905 48.53 -2.45 -22.82
C ARG A 905 48.17 -2.31 -21.35
N LEU A 906 48.55 -3.28 -20.52
CA LEU A 906 48.36 -3.28 -19.07
C LEU A 906 49.74 -3.32 -18.39
N VAL A 907 50.11 -2.27 -17.66
CA VAL A 907 51.36 -2.20 -16.91
C VAL A 907 51.07 -2.17 -15.41
N GLU A 908 51.58 -3.16 -14.69
CA GLU A 908 51.31 -3.36 -13.28
C GLU A 908 52.61 -3.18 -12.48
N VAL A 909 52.66 -2.22 -11.56
CA VAL A 909 53.90 -1.78 -10.89
C VAL A 909 53.76 -1.82 -9.36
N VAL A 910 54.52 -2.69 -8.72
CA VAL A 910 54.52 -2.87 -7.27
C VAL A 910 55.69 -2.10 -6.65
N LEU A 911 55.41 -0.90 -6.12
CA LEU A 911 56.39 -0.05 -5.46
C LEU A 911 56.75 -0.59 -4.08
N SER A 912 58.05 -0.77 -3.83
CA SER A 912 58.62 -1.10 -2.52
C SER A 912 59.20 0.14 -1.83
N GLU A 913 59.69 -0.01 -0.60
CA GLU A 913 60.46 1.04 0.11
C GLU A 913 61.96 1.00 -0.24
N ASN A 914 62.36 0.16 -1.20
CA ASN A 914 63.70 0.13 -1.79
C ASN A 914 63.68 0.82 -3.16
N VAL A 915 64.87 1.11 -3.71
CA VAL A 915 65.09 1.72 -5.06
C VAL A 915 64.65 0.81 -6.24
N SER A 916 63.85 -0.23 -5.99
CA SER A 916 63.37 -1.20 -6.98
C SER A 916 61.88 -1.45 -6.86
N ALA A 917 61.22 -1.68 -7.99
CA ALA A 917 59.82 -2.06 -8.11
C ALA A 917 59.65 -3.29 -9.00
N THR A 918 58.65 -4.11 -8.70
CA THR A 918 58.31 -5.28 -9.53
C THR A 918 57.29 -4.87 -10.58
N PHE A 919 57.63 -5.07 -11.85
CA PHE A 919 56.77 -4.79 -13.00
C PHE A 919 56.18 -6.10 -13.54
N ARG A 920 54.90 -6.07 -13.90
CA ARG A 920 54.21 -7.07 -14.70
C ARG A 920 53.52 -6.34 -15.85
N CYS A 921 54.00 -6.52 -17.08
CA CYS A 921 53.48 -5.82 -18.26
C CYS A 921 52.83 -6.83 -19.20
N ARG A 922 51.56 -6.64 -19.55
CA ARG A 922 50.77 -7.55 -20.40
C ARG A 922 50.21 -6.78 -21.59
N TYR A 923 50.34 -7.36 -22.78
CA TYR A 923 50.01 -6.74 -24.05
C TYR A 923 49.11 -7.68 -24.86
N LYS A 924 48.07 -7.13 -25.48
CA LYS A 924 47.26 -7.82 -26.50
C LYS A 924 47.43 -7.11 -27.84
N LEU A 925 48.09 -7.76 -28.79
CA LEU A 925 48.60 -7.12 -30.01
C LEU A 925 48.46 -7.99 -31.25
N LYS A 926 48.33 -7.33 -32.41
CA LYS A 926 48.50 -7.93 -33.74
C LYS A 926 49.84 -7.48 -34.31
N SER A 927 50.54 -8.34 -35.04
CA SER A 927 51.80 -7.96 -35.70
C SER A 927 52.10 -8.82 -36.91
N THR A 928 52.61 -8.18 -37.96
CA THR A 928 53.18 -8.83 -39.14
C THR A 928 54.58 -9.41 -38.90
N GLU A 929 55.25 -9.08 -37.79
CA GLU A 929 56.59 -9.56 -37.43
C GLU A 929 56.53 -11.02 -36.91
N ARG A 930 56.49 -12.00 -37.82
CA ARG A 930 56.21 -13.42 -37.49
C ARG A 930 57.34 -14.22 -36.79
N GLN A 931 58.47 -13.63 -36.43
CA GLN A 931 59.62 -14.38 -35.88
C GLN A 931 60.25 -13.75 -34.63
N ARG A 932 60.55 -12.46 -34.69
CA ARG A 932 61.13 -11.66 -33.62
C ARG A 932 60.40 -10.32 -33.60
N LEU A 933 60.00 -9.89 -32.41
CA LEU A 933 59.37 -8.59 -32.15
C LEU A 933 60.32 -7.76 -31.28
N ARG A 934 60.63 -6.53 -31.69
CA ARG A 934 61.50 -5.61 -30.91
C ARG A 934 60.75 -5.08 -29.69
N VAL A 935 61.43 -4.98 -28.55
CA VAL A 935 60.90 -4.37 -27.32
C VAL A 935 61.97 -3.52 -26.62
N GLU A 936 61.54 -2.41 -26.03
CA GLU A 936 62.39 -1.53 -25.21
C GLU A 936 62.01 -1.73 -23.73
N LEU A 937 62.96 -2.19 -22.91
CA LEU A 937 62.80 -2.36 -21.46
C LEU A 937 63.72 -1.38 -20.70
N PRO A 938 63.42 -1.00 -19.45
CA PRO A 938 64.25 -0.05 -18.70
C PRO A 938 65.67 -0.61 -18.46
N GLU A 939 66.66 0.27 -18.36
CA GLU A 939 68.06 -0.12 -18.07
C GLU A 939 68.17 -0.94 -16.76
N ALA A 940 69.09 -1.92 -16.75
CA ALA A 940 69.52 -2.65 -15.55
C ALA A 940 68.41 -3.39 -14.79
N ILE A 941 67.45 -3.96 -15.53
CA ILE A 941 66.40 -4.85 -15.02
C ILE A 941 66.91 -6.27 -14.68
N GLU A 942 66.23 -6.92 -13.76
CA GLU A 942 66.31 -8.37 -13.51
C GLU A 942 65.04 -9.04 -14.05
N VAL A 943 65.15 -9.75 -15.19
CA VAL A 943 64.05 -10.46 -15.82
C VAL A 943 63.65 -11.66 -14.98
N LEU A 944 62.35 -11.80 -14.67
CA LEU A 944 61.80 -12.88 -13.85
C LEU A 944 61.07 -13.93 -14.70
N SER A 945 60.30 -13.52 -15.71
CA SER A 945 59.69 -14.40 -16.73
C SER A 945 59.19 -13.57 -17.93
N VAL A 946 59.08 -14.20 -19.11
CA VAL A 946 58.50 -13.60 -20.33
C VAL A 946 57.69 -14.67 -21.07
N LEU A 947 56.42 -14.39 -21.37
CA LEU A 947 55.49 -15.31 -22.03
C LEU A 947 55.01 -14.75 -23.37
N VAL A 948 54.84 -15.64 -24.35
CA VAL A 948 54.08 -15.41 -25.61
C VAL A 948 53.04 -16.51 -25.69
N ASP A 949 51.74 -16.16 -25.69
CA ASP A 949 50.61 -17.11 -25.64
C ASP A 949 50.88 -18.27 -24.65
N ASP A 950 51.06 -17.90 -23.37
CA ASP A 950 51.41 -18.77 -22.22
C ASP A 950 52.70 -19.60 -22.32
N THR A 951 53.43 -19.51 -23.43
CA THR A 951 54.71 -20.20 -23.64
C THR A 951 55.87 -19.33 -23.17
N GLU A 952 56.73 -19.85 -22.28
CA GLU A 952 57.89 -19.09 -21.79
C GLU A 952 58.98 -18.95 -22.86
N VAL A 953 59.40 -17.70 -23.11
CA VAL A 953 60.34 -17.31 -24.16
C VAL A 953 61.50 -16.53 -23.55
N ARG A 954 62.72 -16.76 -24.04
CA ARG A 954 63.90 -16.02 -23.60
C ARG A 954 64.06 -14.71 -24.38
N LEU A 955 64.32 -13.60 -23.66
CA LEU A 955 64.76 -12.34 -24.23
C LEU A 955 66.16 -12.46 -24.86
N GLU A 956 66.29 -12.00 -26.11
CA GLU A 956 67.56 -11.89 -26.83
C GLU A 956 67.97 -10.40 -26.88
N PRO A 957 69.08 -9.96 -26.26
CA PRO A 957 69.48 -8.55 -26.27
C PRO A 957 69.98 -8.10 -27.65
N ASP A 958 69.62 -6.88 -28.06
CA ASP A 958 70.11 -6.23 -29.28
C ASP A 958 70.92 -4.96 -28.95
N PRO A 959 72.21 -5.10 -28.64
CA PRO A 959 73.09 -3.96 -28.33
C PRO A 959 73.46 -3.12 -29.57
N ALA A 960 72.99 -3.45 -30.77
CA ALA A 960 73.27 -2.67 -31.98
C ALA A 960 72.28 -1.50 -32.16
N ASN A 961 71.08 -1.58 -31.56
CA ASN A 961 69.98 -0.63 -31.76
C ASN A 961 69.46 -0.04 -30.43
N ALA A 962 70.35 0.20 -29.46
CA ALA A 962 69.99 0.71 -28.14
C ALA A 962 69.57 2.20 -28.16
N THR A 963 68.30 2.48 -27.84
CA THR A 963 67.68 3.82 -27.98
C THR A 963 67.94 4.77 -26.79
N GLY A 964 69.21 5.04 -26.49
CA GLY A 964 69.65 6.09 -25.56
C GLY A 964 69.75 5.70 -24.08
N ASP A 965 70.20 6.66 -23.26
CA ASP A 965 70.85 6.50 -21.94
C ASP A 965 70.05 5.79 -20.81
N PHE A 966 68.84 5.29 -21.06
CA PHE A 966 67.97 4.67 -20.03
C PHE A 966 67.16 3.43 -20.49
N TRP A 967 67.36 2.94 -21.73
CA TRP A 967 66.54 1.87 -22.32
C TRP A 967 67.39 0.78 -22.99
N ASP A 968 67.28 -0.45 -22.48
CA ASP A 968 67.86 -1.65 -23.08
C ASP A 968 66.90 -2.23 -24.15
N THR A 969 67.42 -2.52 -25.35
CA THR A 969 66.65 -3.08 -26.47
C THR A 969 66.82 -4.59 -26.56
N TYR A 970 65.71 -5.30 -26.77
CA TYR A 970 65.67 -6.76 -26.90
C TYR A 970 64.74 -7.21 -28.03
N TYR A 971 64.91 -8.45 -28.48
CA TYR A 971 63.89 -9.19 -29.23
C TYR A 971 63.23 -10.25 -28.36
N VAL A 972 61.92 -10.42 -28.54
CA VAL A 972 61.16 -11.59 -28.10
C VAL A 972 60.86 -12.45 -29.33
N LYS A 973 61.06 -13.77 -29.23
CA LYS A 973 60.72 -14.71 -30.30
C LYS A 973 59.21 -14.97 -30.31
N VAL A 974 58.49 -14.37 -31.26
CA VAL A 974 57.02 -14.43 -31.40
C VAL A 974 56.55 -15.40 -32.50
N ALA A 975 57.27 -16.51 -32.69
CA ALA A 975 56.96 -17.50 -33.71
C ALA A 975 55.70 -18.31 -33.32
N ARG A 976 54.63 -18.16 -34.10
CA ARG A 976 53.28 -18.69 -33.86
C ARG A 976 52.73 -19.41 -35.09
N GLU A 977 51.79 -20.34 -34.92
CA GLU A 977 51.20 -21.13 -36.00
C GLU A 977 50.01 -20.44 -36.71
N GLY A 978 49.40 -19.44 -36.06
CA GLY A 978 48.25 -18.69 -36.56
C GLY A 978 48.56 -17.59 -37.59
N GLU A 979 47.53 -16.86 -38.01
CA GLU A 979 47.65 -15.80 -39.02
C GLU A 979 48.21 -14.49 -38.46
N SER A 980 48.80 -13.64 -39.31
CA SER A 980 49.41 -12.37 -38.87
C SER A 980 48.39 -11.38 -38.28
N ASP A 981 47.13 -11.41 -38.74
CA ASP A 981 46.05 -10.57 -38.21
C ASP A 981 45.39 -11.17 -36.94
N GLU A 982 45.77 -12.37 -36.50
CA GLU A 982 45.27 -12.93 -35.25
C GLU A 982 45.88 -12.16 -34.05
N PRO A 983 45.09 -11.73 -33.05
CA PRO A 983 45.59 -10.99 -31.89
C PRO A 983 46.15 -11.94 -30.84
N PHE A 984 47.46 -11.84 -30.57
CA PHE A 984 48.17 -12.66 -29.60
C PHE A 984 48.54 -11.90 -28.33
N GLN A 985 49.00 -12.62 -27.31
CA GLN A 985 49.36 -12.08 -26.01
C GLN A 985 50.86 -12.17 -25.72
N LEU A 986 51.37 -11.13 -25.08
CA LEU A 986 52.78 -10.98 -24.72
C LEU A 986 52.87 -10.43 -23.30
N ALA A 987 53.58 -11.13 -22.40
CA ALA A 987 53.72 -10.75 -21.00
C ALA A 987 55.18 -10.72 -20.54
N PHE A 988 55.52 -9.75 -19.71
CA PHE A 988 56.82 -9.59 -19.07
C PHE A 988 56.64 -9.46 -17.55
N GLN A 989 57.48 -10.14 -16.77
CA GLN A 989 57.62 -9.90 -15.34
C GLN A 989 59.11 -9.66 -15.03
N PHE A 990 59.42 -8.52 -14.41
CA PHE A 990 60.80 -8.12 -14.11
C PHE A 990 60.89 -7.24 -12.87
N LEU A 991 62.07 -7.16 -12.25
CA LEU A 991 62.39 -6.18 -11.23
C LEU A 991 63.17 -5.03 -11.89
N GLY A 992 62.65 -3.81 -11.80
CA GLY A 992 63.30 -2.61 -12.36
C GLY A 992 63.69 -1.62 -11.26
N LYS A 993 64.77 -0.86 -11.49
CA LYS A 993 65.12 0.28 -10.63
C LYS A 993 64.17 1.45 -10.88
N VAL A 994 63.95 2.26 -9.85
CA VAL A 994 63.05 3.43 -9.92
C VAL A 994 63.75 4.64 -9.30
N ASN A 995 63.81 5.75 -10.05
CA ASN A 995 64.57 6.94 -9.73
C ASN A 995 63.69 8.20 -9.92
N PRO A 996 63.57 9.11 -8.93
CA PRO A 996 64.08 9.02 -7.57
C PRO A 996 63.48 7.83 -6.79
N ALA A 997 64.17 7.41 -5.73
CA ALA A 997 63.77 6.27 -4.94
C ALA A 997 62.38 6.49 -4.31
N PRO A 998 61.47 5.49 -4.37
CA PRO A 998 60.15 5.61 -3.79
C PRO A 998 60.22 5.75 -2.26
N PHE A 999 59.44 6.68 -1.73
CA PHE A 999 59.20 6.88 -0.29
C PHE A 999 60.38 7.40 0.57
N GLU A 1000 61.50 7.82 -0.03
CA GLU A 1000 62.62 8.41 0.73
C GLU A 1000 62.29 9.77 1.37
N GLY A 1001 62.64 9.92 2.65
CA GLY A 1001 63.02 11.17 3.32
C GLY A 1001 61.97 12.28 3.51
N GLY A 1002 60.82 12.24 2.84
CA GLY A 1002 59.88 13.37 2.72
C GLY A 1002 58.47 13.15 3.28
N PHE A 1003 57.75 14.26 3.51
CA PHE A 1003 56.30 14.25 3.69
C PHE A 1003 55.58 13.84 2.40
N GLN A 1004 56.11 14.28 1.27
CA GLN A 1004 55.68 13.95 -0.09
C GLN A 1004 56.88 13.78 -1.00
N GLY A 1005 56.68 13.13 -2.14
CA GLY A 1005 57.65 13.05 -3.22
C GLY A 1005 57.01 12.74 -4.56
N LYS A 1006 57.85 12.59 -5.58
CA LYS A 1006 57.47 12.08 -6.91
C LYS A 1006 58.22 10.78 -7.17
N VAL A 1007 57.70 9.94 -8.06
CA VAL A 1007 58.33 8.71 -8.54
C VAL A 1007 58.05 8.60 -10.04
N VAL A 1008 59.10 8.42 -10.85
CA VAL A 1008 58.98 8.24 -12.31
C VAL A 1008 58.92 6.76 -12.61
N LEU A 1009 57.83 6.28 -13.20
CA LEU A 1009 57.64 4.88 -13.56
C LEU A 1009 57.93 4.70 -15.06
N PRO A 1010 59.04 4.08 -15.47
CA PRO A 1010 59.30 3.80 -16.88
C PRO A 1010 58.34 2.69 -17.35
N LEU A 1011 57.72 2.88 -18.51
CA LEU A 1011 56.69 1.99 -19.06
C LEU A 1011 57.22 1.32 -20.35
N PRO A 1012 57.43 0.00 -20.40
CA PRO A 1012 58.11 -0.67 -21.52
C PRO A 1012 57.40 -0.58 -22.88
N ARG A 1013 58.14 -0.55 -23.98
CA ARG A 1013 57.59 -0.36 -25.34
C ARG A 1013 57.74 -1.59 -26.23
N ILE A 1014 56.88 -1.67 -27.25
CA ILE A 1014 56.82 -2.73 -28.26
C ILE A 1014 56.99 -2.08 -29.64
N GLY A 1015 57.84 -2.63 -30.50
CA GLY A 1015 58.19 -2.09 -31.82
C GLY A 1015 58.97 -0.78 -31.77
N ASP A 1016 59.09 -0.10 -32.92
CA ASP A 1016 59.57 1.28 -32.97
C ASP A 1016 58.37 2.25 -33.00
N SER A 1017 58.61 3.49 -32.54
CA SER A 1017 57.65 4.59 -32.53
C SER A 1017 57.05 4.98 -33.89
N ALA A 1018 57.64 4.56 -35.01
CA ALA A 1018 57.08 4.72 -36.34
C ALA A 1018 56.24 3.51 -36.81
N THR A 1019 56.46 2.31 -36.26
CA THR A 1019 55.91 1.05 -36.79
C THR A 1019 54.94 0.34 -35.84
N ALA A 1020 54.81 0.80 -34.60
CA ALA A 1020 53.92 0.24 -33.59
C ALA A 1020 52.92 1.27 -33.02
N ALA A 1021 51.62 1.02 -33.21
CA ALA A 1021 50.55 1.85 -32.67
C ALA A 1021 49.93 1.23 -31.41
N VAL A 1022 49.88 1.97 -30.30
CA VAL A 1022 49.17 1.57 -29.07
C VAL A 1022 47.84 2.28 -29.00
N GLN A 1023 46.75 1.54 -28.79
CA GLN A 1023 45.38 2.11 -28.71
C GLN A 1023 45.01 2.50 -27.28
N GLN A 1024 45.08 1.56 -26.33
CA GLN A 1024 44.66 1.77 -24.93
C GLN A 1024 45.74 1.30 -23.95
N THR A 1025 46.17 2.20 -23.07
CA THR A 1025 47.11 1.92 -21.99
C THR A 1025 46.40 2.04 -20.64
N ARG A 1026 46.51 1.00 -19.81
CA ARG A 1026 46.17 1.04 -18.38
C ARG A 1026 47.41 0.78 -17.54
N VAL A 1027 47.56 1.53 -16.46
CA VAL A 1027 48.67 1.35 -15.51
C VAL A 1027 48.10 1.18 -14.11
N VAL A 1028 48.55 0.19 -13.35
CA VAL A 1028 48.12 -0.06 -11.98
C VAL A 1028 49.33 -0.03 -11.06
N VAL A 1029 49.27 0.74 -9.98
CA VAL A 1029 50.40 0.97 -9.06
C VAL A 1029 50.02 0.54 -7.65
N TRP A 1030 50.75 -0.40 -7.08
CA TRP A 1030 50.55 -0.87 -5.70
C TRP A 1030 51.54 -0.18 -4.75
N VAL A 1031 51.00 0.46 -3.72
CA VAL A 1031 51.73 1.32 -2.79
C VAL A 1031 51.56 0.82 -1.34
N PRO A 1032 52.60 0.80 -0.49
CA PRO A 1032 52.48 0.39 0.91
C PRO A 1032 51.49 1.29 1.69
N ARG A 1033 50.74 0.73 2.65
CA ARG A 1033 49.66 1.43 3.40
C ARG A 1033 50.07 2.72 4.12
N GLY A 1034 51.36 2.95 4.35
CA GLY A 1034 51.88 4.21 4.89
C GLY A 1034 51.79 5.39 3.91
N TYR A 1035 51.62 5.13 2.62
CA TYR A 1035 51.67 6.11 1.54
C TYR A 1035 50.41 6.06 0.66
N ALA A 1036 50.10 7.19 0.04
CA ALA A 1036 49.00 7.33 -0.91
C ALA A 1036 49.48 8.07 -2.16
N LEU A 1037 48.94 7.68 -3.33
CA LEU A 1037 49.13 8.46 -4.56
C LEU A 1037 48.06 9.55 -4.65
N VAL A 1038 48.43 10.71 -5.19
CA VAL A 1038 47.63 11.93 -5.09
C VAL A 1038 47.67 12.73 -6.40
N GLY A 1039 46.55 12.73 -7.12
CA GLY A 1039 46.36 13.47 -8.36
C GLY A 1039 46.83 12.72 -9.61
N ASP A 1040 46.24 13.07 -10.74
CA ASP A 1040 46.50 12.45 -12.03
C ASP A 1040 47.92 12.78 -12.57
N PRO A 1041 48.69 11.77 -13.01
CA PRO A 1041 49.89 11.98 -13.81
C PRO A 1041 49.56 12.63 -15.16
N ALA A 1042 50.50 13.40 -15.73
CA ALA A 1042 50.29 14.10 -16.99
C ALA A 1042 49.89 13.13 -18.12
N GLY A 1043 48.73 13.37 -18.74
CA GLY A 1043 48.16 12.52 -19.80
C GLY A 1043 47.42 11.27 -19.32
N PHE A 1044 47.42 10.96 -18.02
CA PHE A 1044 46.71 9.82 -17.44
C PHE A 1044 45.46 10.27 -16.67
N THR A 1045 44.49 9.36 -16.51
CA THR A 1045 43.28 9.55 -15.70
C THR A 1045 43.06 8.38 -14.74
N GLN A 1046 42.92 8.64 -13.44
CA GLN A 1046 42.75 7.60 -12.41
C GLN A 1046 41.37 6.93 -12.50
N LEU A 1047 41.33 5.59 -12.55
CA LEU A 1047 40.12 4.78 -12.64
C LEU A 1047 39.65 4.27 -11.26
N GLY A 1048 38.36 4.43 -10.99
CA GLY A 1048 37.68 3.95 -9.78
C GLY A 1048 36.66 4.97 -9.25
N THR A 1049 36.12 4.73 -8.06
CA THR A 1049 35.15 5.64 -7.42
C THR A 1049 35.59 6.00 -6.00
N ALA A 1050 35.66 7.30 -5.70
CA ALA A 1050 35.86 7.80 -4.35
C ALA A 1050 34.66 7.49 -3.45
N ARG A 1051 34.90 7.06 -2.20
CA ARG A 1051 33.83 6.78 -1.22
C ARG A 1051 34.10 7.49 0.12
N PRO A 1052 34.02 8.85 0.16
CA PRO A 1052 34.46 9.65 1.31
C PRO A 1052 33.75 9.29 2.62
N LEU A 1053 32.45 9.01 2.59
CA LEU A 1053 31.68 8.60 3.79
C LEU A 1053 32.13 7.23 4.34
N ARG A 1054 32.56 6.30 3.47
CA ARG A 1054 33.05 4.98 3.90
C ARG A 1054 34.46 5.06 4.48
N ALA A 1055 35.30 5.94 3.92
CA ALA A 1055 36.67 6.18 4.36
C ALA A 1055 36.79 6.68 5.81
N LEU A 1056 35.76 7.37 6.33
CA LEU A 1056 35.66 7.76 7.74
C LEU A 1056 35.87 6.57 8.68
N PHE A 1057 35.33 5.40 8.32
CA PHE A 1057 35.34 4.18 9.13
C PHE A 1057 36.37 3.14 8.67
N SER A 1058 36.55 2.95 7.35
CA SER A 1058 37.38 1.84 6.82
C SER A 1058 38.81 2.20 6.43
N GLY A 1059 39.23 3.46 6.51
CA GLY A 1059 40.60 3.91 6.23
C GLY A 1059 41.02 3.92 4.74
N SER A 1060 40.44 3.07 3.88
CA SER A 1060 40.56 3.20 2.43
C SER A 1060 39.56 4.21 1.86
N LEU A 1061 40.04 5.05 0.93
CA LEU A 1061 39.26 6.05 0.18
C LEU A 1061 38.75 5.54 -1.16
N TRP A 1062 39.55 4.68 -1.79
CA TRP A 1062 39.32 4.18 -3.14
C TRP A 1062 38.68 2.79 -3.06
N SER A 1063 37.65 2.57 -3.87
CA SER A 1063 37.38 1.23 -4.40
C SER A 1063 38.07 1.12 -5.76
N PRO A 1064 38.83 0.05 -6.05
CA PRO A 1064 39.24 -0.24 -7.42
C PRO A 1064 38.00 -0.37 -8.32
N PRO A 1065 38.13 -0.15 -9.64
CA PRO A 1065 37.02 -0.41 -10.57
C PRO A 1065 36.52 -1.85 -10.42
N GLY A 1066 35.20 -2.05 -10.57
CA GLY A 1066 34.57 -3.37 -10.50
C GLY A 1066 34.74 -4.23 -11.76
N GLU A 1067 35.72 -3.88 -12.61
CA GLU A 1067 36.07 -4.57 -13.85
C GLU A 1067 37.34 -5.38 -13.58
N ASP A 1068 37.31 -6.66 -13.94
CA ASP A 1068 38.47 -7.54 -13.76
C ASP A 1068 39.58 -7.18 -14.77
N LEU A 1069 40.80 -6.96 -14.27
CA LEU A 1069 41.96 -6.63 -15.10
C LEU A 1069 42.34 -7.78 -16.04
N ASP A 1070 42.13 -9.01 -15.60
CA ASP A 1070 42.47 -10.22 -16.34
C ASP A 1070 41.43 -10.43 -17.46
N GLN A 1071 40.15 -10.18 -17.18
CA GLN A 1071 39.11 -10.07 -18.20
C GLN A 1071 39.36 -8.91 -19.20
N TRP A 1072 39.89 -7.78 -18.73
CA TRP A 1072 40.15 -6.61 -19.59
C TRP A 1072 41.31 -6.84 -20.58
N ILE A 1073 42.43 -7.41 -20.15
CA ILE A 1073 43.54 -7.73 -21.07
C ILE A 1073 43.27 -9.02 -21.88
N GLY A 1074 42.32 -9.83 -21.43
CA GLY A 1074 42.05 -11.19 -21.90
C GLY A 1074 42.84 -12.19 -21.06
N ASP A 1075 42.23 -13.34 -20.76
CA ASP A 1075 42.79 -14.36 -19.87
C ASP A 1075 44.20 -14.79 -20.34
N VAL A 1076 45.22 -14.45 -19.55
CA VAL A 1076 46.62 -14.87 -19.75
C VAL A 1076 46.91 -15.90 -18.67
N GLY A 1077 47.47 -17.05 -19.03
CA GLY A 1077 47.81 -18.10 -18.09
C GLY A 1077 48.67 -17.62 -16.93
N ASN A 1078 48.49 -18.25 -15.77
CA ASN A 1078 49.14 -17.86 -14.52
C ASN A 1078 50.67 -17.81 -14.67
N LEU A 1079 51.22 -16.59 -14.74
CA LEU A 1079 52.64 -16.31 -14.55
C LEU A 1079 53.13 -17.02 -13.28
N THR A 1080 54.15 -17.86 -13.42
CA THR A 1080 54.60 -18.86 -12.43
C THR A 1080 55.15 -18.27 -11.12
N MET A 1081 55.19 -16.94 -10.98
CA MET A 1081 55.81 -16.19 -9.88
C MET A 1081 54.78 -15.23 -9.26
N GLU A 1082 54.44 -15.46 -7.99
CA GLU A 1082 53.44 -14.68 -7.23
C GLU A 1082 53.73 -13.17 -7.29
N PHE A 1083 52.73 -12.38 -7.71
CA PHE A 1083 52.86 -10.93 -7.84
C PHE A 1083 52.56 -10.26 -6.48
N PRO A 1084 53.53 -9.58 -5.82
CA PRO A 1084 53.50 -9.32 -4.38
C PRO A 1084 52.65 -8.11 -3.95
N THR A 1085 51.36 -8.15 -4.28
CA THR A 1085 50.33 -7.12 -4.02
C THR A 1085 49.84 -7.09 -2.57
N THR A 1086 49.99 -8.20 -1.83
CA THR A 1086 49.51 -8.38 -0.45
C THR A 1086 49.96 -7.24 0.47
N GLY A 1087 48.99 -6.63 1.17
CA GLY A 1087 49.23 -5.56 2.13
C GLY A 1087 49.41 -4.16 1.53
N ARG A 1088 49.31 -4.00 0.20
CA ARG A 1088 49.43 -2.71 -0.52
C ARG A 1088 48.07 -2.20 -1.01
N THR A 1089 48.01 -0.93 -1.39
CA THR A 1089 46.85 -0.24 -1.96
C THR A 1089 47.04 -0.05 -3.45
N ALA A 1090 46.08 -0.47 -4.28
CA ALA A 1090 46.14 -0.35 -5.74
C ALA A 1090 45.52 0.97 -6.23
N TYR A 1091 46.22 1.66 -7.11
CA TYR A 1091 45.78 2.86 -7.83
C TYR A 1091 45.79 2.54 -9.33
N HIS A 1092 44.64 2.68 -10.00
CA HIS A 1092 44.48 2.34 -11.41
C HIS A 1092 44.46 3.63 -12.23
N TYR A 1093 45.11 3.65 -13.39
CA TYR A 1093 45.19 4.78 -14.31
C TYR A 1093 44.95 4.32 -15.74
N SER A 1094 44.53 5.25 -16.59
CA SER A 1094 44.23 5.03 -18.01
C SER A 1094 44.82 6.14 -18.87
N HIS A 1095 45.22 5.80 -20.10
CA HIS A 1095 45.78 6.70 -21.10
C HIS A 1095 45.42 6.17 -22.50
N LEU A 1096 45.15 7.07 -23.44
CA LEU A 1096 44.89 6.75 -24.84
C LEU A 1096 46.18 6.99 -25.64
N GLY A 1097 46.64 6.00 -26.39
CA GLY A 1097 47.96 6.04 -27.03
C GLY A 1097 49.08 5.35 -26.22
N ASP A 1098 50.33 5.65 -26.60
CA ASP A 1098 51.55 5.15 -25.96
C ASP A 1098 52.20 6.19 -25.05
N ALA A 1099 52.65 5.74 -23.88
CA ALA A 1099 53.47 6.53 -22.95
C ALA A 1099 54.80 5.83 -22.63
N ARG A 1100 55.90 6.60 -22.60
CA ARG A 1100 57.24 6.17 -22.16
C ARG A 1100 57.40 6.08 -20.64
N GLU A 1101 56.76 6.99 -19.91
CA GLU A 1101 56.87 7.08 -18.45
C GLU A 1101 55.56 7.60 -17.83
N MET A 1102 55.38 7.36 -16.53
CA MET A 1102 54.32 7.94 -15.72
C MET A 1102 54.88 8.46 -14.40
N THR A 1103 54.89 9.78 -14.21
CA THR A 1103 55.32 10.42 -12.96
C THR A 1103 54.17 10.49 -11.97
N VAL A 1104 54.20 9.66 -10.92
CA VAL A 1104 53.22 9.69 -9.83
C VAL A 1104 53.69 10.55 -8.65
N VAL A 1105 52.77 11.23 -7.97
CA VAL A 1105 53.02 11.97 -6.72
C VAL A 1105 52.54 11.13 -5.54
N TRP A 1106 53.35 11.04 -4.48
CA TRP A 1106 53.00 10.32 -3.25
C TRP A 1106 53.04 11.22 -2.01
N TRP A 1107 52.14 10.95 -1.06
CA TRP A 1107 52.11 11.53 0.29
C TRP A 1107 52.31 10.44 1.35
N ASN A 1108 53.09 10.73 2.39
CA ASN A 1108 53.12 9.92 3.61
C ASN A 1108 51.85 10.22 4.43
N THR A 1109 50.96 9.25 4.53
CA THR A 1109 49.61 9.42 5.09
C THR A 1109 49.64 9.76 6.59
N LEU A 1110 50.57 9.17 7.35
CA LEU A 1110 50.72 9.44 8.78
C LEU A 1110 51.20 10.88 9.03
N SER A 1111 52.27 11.29 8.33
CA SER A 1111 52.88 12.61 8.49
C SER A 1111 51.93 13.73 8.08
N TYR A 1112 51.20 13.58 6.97
CA TYR A 1112 50.15 14.53 6.57
C TYR A 1112 48.96 14.53 7.55
N THR A 1113 48.52 13.36 8.03
CA THR A 1113 47.39 13.27 8.99
C THR A 1113 47.72 14.01 10.29
N LEU A 1114 48.95 13.86 10.80
CA LEU A 1114 49.41 14.59 11.98
C LEU A 1114 49.50 16.11 11.73
N LEU A 1115 50.02 16.53 10.58
CA LEU A 1115 50.16 17.95 10.22
C LEU A 1115 48.79 18.65 10.13
N VAL A 1116 47.85 18.08 9.35
CA VAL A 1116 46.51 18.67 9.18
C VAL A 1116 45.70 18.58 10.47
N SER A 1117 45.81 17.48 11.22
CA SER A 1117 45.11 17.34 12.51
C SER A 1117 45.64 18.31 13.56
N ALA A 1118 46.95 18.61 13.58
CA ALA A 1118 47.52 19.64 14.44
C ALA A 1118 47.05 21.05 14.06
N ALA A 1119 47.00 21.37 12.76
CA ALA A 1119 46.47 22.65 12.28
C ALA A 1119 44.99 22.84 12.68
N LEU A 1120 44.16 21.81 12.48
CA LEU A 1120 42.75 21.81 12.90
C LEU A 1120 42.58 21.88 14.42
N ALA A 1121 43.45 21.22 15.19
CA ALA A 1121 43.45 21.33 16.65
C ALA A 1121 43.79 22.76 17.14
N VAL A 1122 44.74 23.44 16.48
CA VAL A 1122 45.06 24.85 16.76
C VAL A 1122 43.86 25.75 16.41
N ILE A 1123 43.23 25.56 15.25
CA ILE A 1123 42.01 26.28 14.86
C ILE A 1123 40.87 26.05 15.88
N ALA A 1124 40.65 24.79 16.29
CA ALA A 1124 39.66 24.43 17.29
C ALA A 1124 39.90 25.10 18.66
N PHE A 1125 41.18 25.22 19.06
CA PHE A 1125 41.59 25.88 20.30
C PHE A 1125 41.44 27.40 20.23
N VAL A 1126 41.91 28.04 19.15
CA VAL A 1126 41.77 29.49 18.92
C VAL A 1126 40.30 29.91 18.85
N LEU A 1127 39.44 29.08 18.27
CA LEU A 1127 38.00 29.32 18.20
C LEU A 1127 37.23 28.91 19.46
N MET A 1128 37.84 28.20 20.41
CA MET A 1128 37.18 27.73 21.64
C MET A 1128 36.32 28.81 22.34
N PRO A 1129 36.77 30.08 22.55
CA PRO A 1129 35.98 31.12 23.21
C PRO A 1129 34.92 31.81 22.32
N THR A 1130 34.86 31.52 21.02
CA THR A 1130 33.94 32.21 20.08
C THR A 1130 32.51 31.63 20.09
N SER A 1131 31.56 32.35 19.49
CA SER A 1131 30.16 31.89 19.35
C SER A 1131 30.04 30.64 18.47
N TRP A 1132 28.88 29.97 18.52
CA TRP A 1132 28.60 28.86 17.61
C TRP A 1132 28.46 29.31 16.15
N GLU A 1133 28.02 30.54 15.87
CA GLU A 1133 28.00 31.06 14.49
C GLU A 1133 29.41 31.16 13.92
N ASN A 1134 30.36 31.75 14.66
CA ASN A 1134 31.75 31.88 14.18
C ASN A 1134 32.41 30.52 13.95
N LYS A 1135 32.12 29.54 14.82
CA LYS A 1135 32.59 28.15 14.69
C LYS A 1135 32.04 27.47 13.43
N LEU A 1136 30.75 27.65 13.15
CA LEU A 1136 30.07 27.05 12.00
C LEU A 1136 30.46 27.76 10.69
N GLY A 1137 30.58 29.09 10.70
CA GLY A 1137 31.06 29.88 9.56
C GLY A 1137 32.49 29.52 9.13
N ILE A 1138 33.40 29.26 10.08
CA ILE A 1138 34.76 28.82 9.73
C ILE A 1138 34.80 27.35 9.28
N LEU A 1139 33.94 26.47 9.81
CA LEU A 1139 33.76 25.14 9.21
C LEU A 1139 33.25 25.22 7.77
N LEU A 1140 32.33 26.15 7.47
CA LEU A 1140 31.82 26.40 6.12
C LEU A 1140 32.92 26.97 5.21
N LEU A 1141 33.77 27.87 5.70
CA LEU A 1141 34.92 28.41 4.97
C LEU A 1141 35.97 27.31 4.67
N ILE A 1142 36.25 26.43 5.64
CA ILE A 1142 37.12 25.24 5.43
C ILE A 1142 36.53 24.30 4.39
N LEU A 1143 35.22 24.05 4.43
CA LEU A 1143 34.50 23.23 3.43
C LEU A 1143 34.56 23.88 2.04
N PHE A 1144 34.36 25.19 1.95
CA PHE A 1144 34.45 25.96 0.70
C PHE A 1144 35.86 25.93 0.11
N GLY A 1145 36.90 26.07 0.94
CA GLY A 1145 38.29 25.88 0.52
C GLY A 1145 38.57 24.46 0.01
N GLY A 1146 37.96 23.44 0.63
CA GLY A 1146 37.99 22.06 0.14
C GLY A 1146 37.32 21.87 -1.22
N LEU A 1147 36.18 22.53 -1.45
CA LEU A 1147 35.47 22.52 -2.74
C LEU A 1147 36.28 23.24 -3.84
N LEU A 1148 36.89 24.39 -3.54
CA LEU A 1148 37.79 25.09 -4.47
C LEU A 1148 39.03 24.26 -4.84
N LEU A 1149 39.57 23.47 -3.91
CA LEU A 1149 40.61 22.49 -4.22
C LEU A 1149 40.08 21.35 -5.11
N GLY A 1150 38.84 20.91 -4.90
CA GLY A 1150 38.16 19.91 -5.72
C GLY A 1150 37.99 20.33 -7.18
N LEU A 1151 37.70 21.62 -7.43
CA LEU A 1151 37.66 22.18 -8.80
C LEU A 1151 39.01 22.12 -9.52
N LYS A 1152 40.13 22.09 -8.79
CA LYS A 1152 41.48 21.97 -9.37
C LYS A 1152 41.94 20.51 -9.51
N SER A 1153 41.56 19.65 -8.57
CA SER A 1153 41.69 18.19 -8.67
C SER A 1153 40.83 17.53 -7.60
N GLU A 1154 39.82 16.77 -8.03
CA GLU A 1154 38.93 16.02 -7.15
C GLU A 1154 39.72 15.12 -6.19
N GLN A 1155 40.72 14.41 -6.73
CA GLN A 1155 41.56 13.45 -6.01
C GLN A 1155 42.39 14.10 -4.89
N VAL A 1156 42.95 15.29 -5.15
CA VAL A 1156 43.68 16.06 -4.13
C VAL A 1156 42.75 16.45 -2.98
N ALA A 1157 41.53 16.88 -3.29
CA ALA A 1157 40.54 17.23 -2.27
C ALA A 1157 40.07 16.01 -1.45
N ILE A 1158 39.86 14.86 -2.10
CA ILE A 1158 39.51 13.59 -1.42
C ILE A 1158 40.61 13.17 -0.43
N GLN A 1159 41.88 13.19 -0.86
CA GLN A 1159 43.02 12.82 -0.02
C GLN A 1159 43.24 13.83 1.14
N ALA A 1160 43.04 15.13 0.88
CA ALA A 1160 43.08 16.16 1.91
C ALA A 1160 41.97 16.00 2.96
N PHE A 1161 40.73 15.71 2.54
CA PHE A 1161 39.60 15.46 3.44
C PHE A 1161 39.84 14.22 4.32
N ALA A 1162 40.35 13.14 3.74
CA ALA A 1162 40.68 11.92 4.47
C ALA A 1162 41.75 12.12 5.55
N THR A 1163 42.71 12.99 5.25
CA THR A 1163 43.81 13.42 6.11
C THR A 1163 43.29 14.33 7.24
N ALA A 1164 42.30 15.18 6.94
CA ALA A 1164 41.64 16.08 7.89
C ALA A 1164 40.71 15.36 8.89
N ARG A 1165 40.19 14.16 8.57
CA ARG A 1165 39.11 13.50 9.34
C ARG A 1165 39.36 13.37 10.86
N ILE A 1166 40.60 13.09 11.26
CA ILE A 1166 40.97 12.93 12.69
C ILE A 1166 41.02 14.29 13.38
N GLY A 1167 41.56 15.32 12.71
CA GLY A 1167 41.53 16.70 13.17
C GLY A 1167 40.12 17.25 13.34
N LEU A 1168 39.22 17.00 12.37
CA LEU A 1168 37.82 17.41 12.43
C LEU A 1168 37.07 16.74 13.59
N LEU A 1169 37.30 15.44 13.82
CA LEU A 1169 36.72 14.71 14.95
C LEU A 1169 37.24 15.25 16.29
N LEU A 1170 38.55 15.47 16.42
CA LEU A 1170 39.17 16.04 17.62
C LEU A 1170 38.65 17.45 17.90
N MET A 1171 38.52 18.29 16.86
CA MET A 1171 37.96 19.65 16.90
C MET A 1171 36.52 19.66 17.42
N LEU A 1172 35.66 18.76 16.92
CA LEU A 1172 34.28 18.61 17.37
C LEU A 1172 34.22 18.14 18.84
N VAL A 1173 34.99 17.12 19.21
CA VAL A 1173 35.05 16.63 20.61
C VAL A 1173 35.53 17.73 21.56
N LEU A 1174 36.56 18.49 21.19
CA LEU A 1174 37.09 19.61 21.99
C LEU A 1174 36.01 20.67 22.27
N TRP A 1175 35.17 20.99 21.29
CA TRP A 1175 34.05 21.93 21.45
C TRP A 1175 32.89 21.34 22.27
N CYS A 1176 32.50 20.08 22.04
CA CYS A 1176 31.45 19.42 22.81
C CYS A 1176 31.79 19.30 24.31
N VAL A 1177 33.01 18.86 24.64
CA VAL A 1177 33.50 18.79 26.03
C VAL A 1177 33.48 20.17 26.69
N ARG A 1178 33.89 21.23 25.96
CA ARG A 1178 33.84 22.61 26.45
C ARG A 1178 32.41 23.11 26.69
N GLY A 1179 31.45 22.69 25.87
CA GLY A 1179 30.02 23.01 26.02
C GLY A 1179 29.41 22.37 27.26
N VAL A 1180 29.61 21.06 27.45
CA VAL A 1180 29.12 20.32 28.64
C VAL A 1180 29.71 20.90 29.93
N LEU A 1181 31.01 21.20 29.97
CA LEU A 1181 31.66 21.86 31.10
C LEU A 1181 31.24 23.33 31.30
N GLY A 1182 30.60 23.96 30.31
CA GLY A 1182 30.03 25.31 30.41
C GLY A 1182 28.69 25.36 31.14
N LEU A 1183 27.85 24.34 30.96
CA LEU A 1183 26.54 24.22 31.61
C LEU A 1183 26.65 24.16 33.15
N GLY A 1184 27.67 23.46 33.67
CA GLY A 1184 27.93 23.29 35.10
C GLY A 1184 28.31 24.56 35.90
N ARG A 1185 28.25 25.76 35.28
CA ARG A 1185 28.52 27.06 35.95
C ARG A 1185 27.30 28.00 36.02
N ARG A 1186 26.10 27.56 35.62
CA ARG A 1186 24.87 28.38 35.64
C ARG A 1186 23.71 27.77 36.43
N MET A 1187 23.97 27.12 37.57
CA MET A 1187 22.91 26.70 38.51
C MET A 1187 23.40 26.83 39.97
N SER A 1188 22.94 27.89 40.63
CA SER A 1188 22.78 27.97 42.10
C SER A 1188 21.59 28.92 42.37
N PRO A 1189 20.69 28.63 43.31
CA PRO A 1189 19.34 29.21 43.30
C PRO A 1189 19.14 30.36 44.31
N GLU A 1190 18.39 31.38 43.91
CA GLU A 1190 17.74 32.30 44.85
C GLU A 1190 16.40 32.81 44.27
N SER A 1191 15.45 33.08 45.15
CA SER A 1191 14.08 33.60 44.91
C SER A 1191 13.76 34.53 46.10
N PRO A 1192 12.65 35.31 46.15
CA PRO A 1192 11.51 35.40 45.23
C PRO A 1192 10.98 36.84 44.94
N VAL A 1193 9.94 36.95 44.09
CA VAL A 1193 8.75 37.85 44.21
C VAL A 1193 8.87 39.41 44.24
N ALA A 1194 7.83 40.06 43.67
CA ALA A 1194 7.37 41.46 43.78
C ALA A 1194 7.95 42.57 42.86
N GLU A 1195 7.14 42.97 41.88
CA GLU A 1195 6.53 44.31 41.67
C GLU A 1195 6.99 45.56 42.45
N PRO A 1196 6.72 46.80 41.97
CA PRO A 1196 6.25 47.25 40.64
C PRO A 1196 6.97 48.54 40.13
N GLU A 1197 6.26 49.34 39.31
CA GLU A 1197 6.44 50.78 38.96
C GLU A 1197 7.24 51.22 37.72
N LYS A 1198 6.50 51.91 36.83
CA LYS A 1198 6.80 53.17 36.12
C LYS A 1198 8.20 53.40 35.51
N ASN A 1199 8.21 53.54 34.18
CA ASN A 1199 9.16 54.40 33.48
C ASN A 1199 8.89 55.88 33.81
N GLU A 1200 9.90 56.64 34.27
CA GLU A 1200 9.98 58.10 34.03
C GLU A 1200 11.45 58.59 33.86
N ILE A 1201 11.79 58.89 32.61
CA ILE A 1201 12.54 60.07 32.11
C ILE A 1201 13.78 60.57 32.91
N THR A 1202 14.96 60.48 32.27
CA THR A 1202 16.00 61.54 32.16
C THR A 1202 17.02 61.08 31.09
N ALA A 1203 17.31 61.68 29.93
CA ALA A 1203 17.04 62.93 29.20
C ALA A 1203 18.39 63.59 28.77
N THR A 1204 18.78 63.45 27.49
CA THR A 1204 19.91 64.22 26.92
C THR A 1204 19.75 64.52 25.40
N VAL A 1205 19.17 65.68 25.09
CA VAL A 1205 19.41 66.57 23.92
C VAL A 1205 19.13 66.08 22.46
N THR A 1206 18.44 66.99 21.74
CA THR A 1206 18.00 67.12 20.33
C THR A 1206 19.11 67.22 19.24
N PRO A 1207 18.84 67.19 17.90
CA PRO A 1207 17.61 67.67 17.21
C PRO A 1207 17.02 66.92 15.97
N ALA A 1208 15.68 67.00 15.88
CA ALA A 1208 14.82 67.49 14.76
C ALA A 1208 14.83 66.76 13.37
N VAL A 1209 13.81 66.86 12.49
CA VAL A 1209 12.66 67.78 12.34
C VAL A 1209 11.32 67.01 12.15
N VAL A 1210 10.17 67.68 12.33
CA VAL A 1210 8.79 67.12 12.35
C VAL A 1210 7.99 67.43 11.06
N PRO A 1211 7.14 66.50 10.57
CA PRO A 1211 6.03 66.78 9.64
C PRO A 1211 4.67 66.96 10.36
N PRO A 1212 3.82 67.92 9.97
CA PRO A 1212 2.43 68.02 10.42
C PRO A 1212 1.41 67.74 9.29
N ALA A 1213 0.13 67.39 9.54
CA ALA A 1213 -0.52 66.78 10.70
C ALA A 1213 -2.01 66.51 10.36
N ASN A 1214 -2.67 65.62 11.12
CA ASN A 1214 -4.09 65.72 11.55
C ASN A 1214 -5.24 65.67 10.49
N MET A 1215 -6.44 65.18 10.81
CA MET A 1215 -6.94 64.38 11.96
C MET A 1215 -8.19 63.57 11.54
N SER A 1216 -8.58 62.60 12.37
CA SER A 1216 -9.79 61.78 12.26
C SER A 1216 -11.10 62.54 12.45
N ASP A 1217 -12.22 61.99 11.95
CA ASP A 1217 -13.40 61.78 12.81
C ASP A 1217 -14.30 60.60 12.37
N HIS A 1218 -15.23 60.22 13.25
CA HIS A 1218 -16.16 59.06 13.24
C HIS A 1218 -17.58 59.40 12.68
N PRO A 1219 -18.63 58.52 12.70
CA PRO A 1219 -18.75 57.07 12.41
C PRO A 1219 -20.06 56.67 11.63
N GLU A 1220 -20.39 55.36 11.61
CA GLU A 1220 -21.73 54.71 11.54
C GLU A 1220 -22.58 54.65 10.23
N SER A 1221 -23.32 53.52 10.11
CA SER A 1221 -24.34 53.11 9.11
C SER A 1221 -23.90 52.97 7.63
N ASP A 1222 -24.35 51.97 6.87
CA ASP A 1222 -25.21 50.79 7.16
C ASP A 1222 -24.45 49.46 6.91
#